data_AF-A0A926GDQ5-F1
#
_entry.id   AF-A0A926GDQ5-F1
#
_cell.length_a   1.000
_cell.length_b   1.000
_cell.length_c   1.000
_cell.angle_alpha   90.00
_cell.angle_beta   90.00
_cell.angle_gamma   90.00
#
_symmetry.space_group_name_H-M   'P 1'
#
loop_
_entity.id
_entity.type
_entity.pdbx_description
1 polymer ?
#
loop_
_entity_poly.entity_id
_entity_poly.type
_entity_poly.pdbx_seq_one_letter_code
_entity_poly.pdbx_strand_id
1 'polypeptide(L)'
;MAATLPATGSAAAAAAPQRLTVDLAASEGPVMLGANGSLYGLSDDGVPSDAAMEPLKITSVSQKPEGGAQHPNGDALTVSKSFFRNSSGEINVMMQDIYAKWPYEDLGIDDYLPKVDRIAKEVSAAPNSDRFVYIPFNEPDQIWYKLGVSDQAEYEKNRDRFFKDWKTVYHRIRAIDPDARIAGPNEAAYHTRLLKDFLAFAKRENVLPQVMTWHELGSGSLRDFQAHYDNYRSLEREAGIAPLKINIDEYANRRDLSVPGQLVQWVSMFERNKVYANMAYWDAAGNLSGHVVRSNIPNGGWWFFRWYAGMTGDTVKVTPPQPNTIDTLQALASLDTSRRQAQVLLGGSAGDSDVVVRNVSPSVFGRTVTATVAEAAWSGYEGQHAAPRVLARTKVNVADDGTVTVPLRGLHKMSAYRVVLTPGGSGTPSAADVPWSASYEAEDAAITAGQVYTQGTVSNANGYAASGTKDVGSLNQATSKVGFTVTVPKDGTYDLAILYGNQSGGPATQKLSVDGGEATTVTYPSTENWTYRAKKDVTVRLSQGKHVLTLAKGDAEVTLDRIDLTARAGAASASYEATLADISGRPAYDYSSSAGVGTGALVLRSGDKAVFDVYAPRDGYFTVVPRSSAAVQLSLHGETVTAAPGRPLRLYLVAGNNRVAMTSQNAAVRSLDVSGEGSTAGVLSYEGAQASLAGGAKLVDSAHASAGSYIGWLGNSPSSTAEFTVDAPKPGRYMLVVHYAHNDRRDNGHAYNTDIMSRTADVTVGSGAPQKVTFKNTWSWDDYWTVGVPVDFEQGANKVRFGNATAWAPDIDRIELGRVAQ
;
A
#
# COMPACT_ATOMS: atom_id res chain seq x y z
N MET A 1 -60.06 19.15 18.87
CA MET A 1 -59.59 20.01 17.78
C MET A 1 -58.34 19.37 17.20
N ALA A 2 -58.33 19.17 15.89
CA ALA A 2 -57.32 18.41 15.17
C ALA A 2 -55.95 19.11 15.22
N ALA A 3 -54.93 18.37 15.64
CA ALA A 3 -53.53 18.73 15.44
C ALA A 3 -53.09 18.12 14.11
N THR A 4 -52.69 18.98 13.19
CA THR A 4 -52.19 18.67 11.85
C THR A 4 -50.80 18.01 11.93
N LEU A 5 -50.69 16.81 11.38
CA LEU A 5 -49.43 16.13 11.05
C LEU A 5 -48.64 16.98 10.03
N PRO A 6 -47.30 17.10 10.16
CA PRO A 6 -46.48 17.66 9.09
C PRO A 6 -46.43 16.68 7.92
N ALA A 7 -46.53 17.26 6.72
CA ALA A 7 -46.63 16.58 5.44
C ALA A 7 -45.48 15.59 5.20
N THR A 8 -45.86 14.43 4.68
CA THR A 8 -44.99 13.45 4.05
C THR A 8 -44.14 14.13 2.99
N GLY A 9 -42.83 14.28 3.26
CA GLY A 9 -41.87 14.57 2.22
C GLY A 9 -41.95 13.49 1.15
N SER A 10 -42.04 13.90 -0.11
CA SER A 10 -41.96 13.00 -1.25
C SER A 10 -40.68 12.17 -1.14
N ALA A 11 -40.81 10.86 -0.93
CA ALA A 11 -39.68 9.96 -1.11
C ALA A 11 -39.22 10.10 -2.57
N ALA A 12 -38.04 10.68 -2.78
CA ALA A 12 -37.38 10.60 -4.07
C ALA A 12 -37.29 9.12 -4.44
N ALA A 13 -37.77 8.75 -5.63
CA ALA A 13 -37.63 7.38 -6.12
C ALA A 13 -36.13 7.02 -6.07
N ALA A 14 -35.79 5.94 -5.35
CA ALA A 14 -34.40 5.49 -5.28
C ALA A 14 -33.89 5.25 -6.71
N ALA A 15 -32.74 5.82 -7.05
CA ALA A 15 -32.12 5.61 -8.35
C ALA A 15 -31.90 4.11 -8.57
N ALA A 16 -32.13 3.63 -9.80
CA ALA A 16 -31.87 2.24 -10.13
C ALA A 16 -30.39 1.91 -9.87
N PRO A 17 -30.07 0.74 -9.28
CA PRO A 17 -28.67 0.33 -9.08
C PRO A 17 -27.87 0.35 -10.38
N GLN A 18 -26.62 0.78 -10.31
CA GLN A 18 -25.67 0.66 -11.42
C GLN A 18 -25.49 -0.82 -11.78
N ARG A 19 -25.23 -1.14 -13.05
CA ARG A 19 -25.04 -2.52 -13.49
C ARG A 19 -23.63 -2.75 -14.00
N LEU A 20 -22.87 -3.61 -13.32
CA LEU A 20 -21.57 -4.11 -13.75
C LEU A 20 -21.74 -5.57 -14.21
N THR A 21 -21.28 -5.91 -15.40
CA THR A 21 -21.40 -7.29 -15.92
C THR A 21 -20.04 -7.96 -16.03
N VAL A 22 -19.93 -9.20 -15.54
CA VAL A 22 -18.75 -10.06 -15.67
C VAL A 22 -19.15 -11.30 -16.47
N ASP A 23 -18.38 -11.64 -17.51
CA ASP A 23 -18.62 -12.82 -18.34
C ASP A 23 -17.54 -13.88 -18.15
N LEU A 24 -17.83 -14.91 -17.34
CA LEU A 24 -16.87 -15.96 -17.00
C LEU A 24 -16.47 -16.86 -18.18
N ALA A 25 -17.18 -16.81 -19.31
CA ALA A 25 -16.84 -17.58 -20.52
C ALA A 25 -15.90 -16.82 -21.46
N ALA A 26 -15.72 -15.51 -21.27
CA ALA A 26 -14.90 -14.66 -22.11
C ALA A 26 -13.53 -14.41 -21.46
N SER A 27 -12.63 -15.41 -21.53
CA SER A 27 -11.25 -15.27 -21.07
C SER A 27 -10.50 -14.19 -21.86
N GLU A 28 -9.76 -13.34 -21.14
CA GLU A 28 -8.83 -12.33 -21.65
C GLU A 28 -7.37 -12.78 -21.42
N GLY A 29 -7.16 -14.07 -21.12
CA GLY A 29 -5.86 -14.68 -20.84
C GLY A 29 -5.47 -14.64 -19.36
N PRO A 30 -4.26 -15.14 -19.02
CA PRO A 30 -3.81 -15.25 -17.63
C PRO A 30 -3.81 -13.92 -16.89
N VAL A 31 -4.07 -13.96 -15.59
CA VAL A 31 -3.82 -12.83 -14.69
C VAL A 31 -2.33 -12.48 -14.75
N MET A 32 -2.04 -11.23 -15.10
CA MET A 32 -0.67 -10.75 -15.37
C MET A 32 -0.07 -9.99 -14.18
N LEU A 33 -0.89 -9.30 -13.39
CA LEU A 33 -0.46 -8.45 -12.27
C LEU A 33 0.36 -7.23 -12.70
N GLY A 34 0.28 -6.84 -13.97
CA GLY A 34 1.22 -5.90 -14.60
C GLY A 34 1.19 -4.50 -13.98
N ALA A 35 0.03 -4.03 -13.54
CA ALA A 35 -0.14 -2.72 -12.89
C ALA A 35 0.41 -2.63 -11.45
N ASN A 36 0.96 -3.72 -10.92
CA ASN A 36 1.52 -3.77 -9.57
C ASN A 36 3.01 -3.44 -9.61
N GLY A 37 3.30 -2.17 -9.84
CA GLY A 37 4.65 -1.62 -9.85
C GLY A 37 4.70 -0.23 -9.25
N SER A 38 5.89 0.29 -8.99
CA SER A 38 6.08 1.63 -8.38
C SER A 38 7.43 2.23 -8.74
N LEU A 39 7.45 3.52 -9.07
CA LEU A 39 8.64 4.36 -9.14
C LEU A 39 9.00 4.78 -7.71
N TYR A 40 10.26 4.58 -7.30
CA TYR A 40 10.75 4.89 -5.94
C TYR A 40 9.95 4.23 -4.81
N GLY A 41 9.21 3.16 -5.11
CA GLY A 41 8.44 2.42 -4.12
C GLY A 41 9.31 1.86 -3.00
N LEU A 42 10.60 1.67 -3.26
CA LEU A 42 11.63 1.24 -2.32
C LEU A 42 12.63 2.36 -2.07
N SER A 43 13.00 2.54 -0.81
CA SER A 43 14.04 3.49 -0.38
C SER A 43 15.38 2.78 -0.21
N ASP A 44 15.40 1.73 0.61
CA ASP A 44 16.59 1.02 1.06
C ASP A 44 16.25 -0.46 1.31
N ASP A 45 17.24 -1.31 1.61
CA ASP A 45 16.97 -2.69 2.02
C ASP A 45 16.13 -2.70 3.32
N GLY A 46 14.93 -3.30 3.24
CA GLY A 46 13.97 -3.37 4.33
C GLY A 46 13.01 -2.17 4.44
N VAL A 47 13.01 -1.23 3.49
CA VAL A 47 12.05 -0.11 3.43
C VAL A 47 11.37 -0.02 2.06
N PRO A 48 10.12 -0.53 1.91
CA PRO A 48 9.29 -1.18 2.95
C PRO A 48 9.81 -2.55 3.41
N SER A 49 9.21 -3.09 4.47
CA SER A 49 9.53 -4.41 5.00
C SER A 49 9.19 -5.53 4.00
N ASP A 50 9.85 -6.69 4.15
CA ASP A 50 9.51 -7.90 3.40
C ASP A 50 8.05 -8.30 3.59
N ALA A 51 7.54 -8.18 4.82
CA ALA A 51 6.15 -8.51 5.11
C ALA A 51 5.17 -7.58 4.38
N ALA A 52 5.54 -6.34 4.07
CA ALA A 52 4.73 -5.46 3.24
C ALA A 52 4.90 -5.71 1.73
N MET A 53 6.07 -6.18 1.28
CA MET A 53 6.37 -6.35 -0.15
C MET A 53 5.99 -7.72 -0.72
N GLU A 54 6.36 -8.81 -0.05
CA GLU A 54 6.16 -10.19 -0.54
C GLU A 54 4.69 -10.49 -0.92
N PRO A 55 3.66 -10.04 -0.16
CA PRO A 55 2.26 -10.32 -0.49
C PRO A 55 1.77 -9.65 -1.79
N LEU A 56 2.45 -8.58 -2.22
CA LEU A 56 2.02 -7.79 -3.36
C LEU A 56 2.49 -8.38 -4.68
N LYS A 57 3.53 -9.22 -4.72
CA LYS A 57 4.04 -9.81 -5.99
C LYS A 57 4.34 -8.73 -7.05
N ILE A 58 4.98 -7.64 -6.62
CA ILE A 58 5.30 -6.46 -7.43
C ILE A 58 6.04 -6.90 -8.71
N THR A 59 5.55 -6.54 -9.89
CA THR A 59 6.11 -7.01 -11.17
C THR A 59 7.26 -6.16 -11.69
N SER A 60 7.29 -4.89 -11.31
CA SER A 60 8.34 -3.97 -11.73
C SER A 60 8.47 -2.80 -10.76
N VAL A 61 9.69 -2.27 -10.64
CA VAL A 61 9.94 -0.98 -9.98
C VAL A 61 10.82 -0.11 -10.86
N SER A 62 10.73 1.20 -10.72
CA SER A 62 11.64 2.16 -11.37
C SER A 62 12.48 2.83 -10.28
N GLN A 63 13.80 2.92 -10.48
CA GLN A 63 14.76 3.38 -9.47
C GLN A 63 15.91 4.13 -10.15
N LYS A 64 16.62 5.01 -9.44
CA LYS A 64 17.84 5.64 -9.96
C LYS A 64 18.99 4.66 -10.12
N PRO A 65 19.98 4.95 -10.99
CA PRO A 65 21.26 4.26 -10.96
C PRO A 65 21.94 4.36 -9.60
N GLU A 66 22.85 3.41 -9.35
CA GLU A 66 23.66 3.39 -8.13
C GLU A 66 24.52 4.67 -8.01
N GLY A 67 24.43 5.35 -6.87
CA GLY A 67 25.03 6.65 -6.62
C GLY A 67 24.36 7.81 -7.36
N GLY A 68 23.13 7.65 -7.88
CA GLY A 68 22.40 8.73 -8.52
C GLY A 68 22.11 9.91 -7.58
N ALA A 69 22.09 11.13 -8.11
CA ALA A 69 22.03 12.35 -7.32
C ALA A 69 20.64 12.96 -7.18
N GLN A 70 19.64 12.50 -7.95
CA GLN A 70 18.32 13.15 -7.99
C GLN A 70 17.57 13.04 -6.66
N HIS A 71 17.67 11.86 -6.03
CA HIS A 71 17.03 11.51 -4.78
C HIS A 71 18.05 10.87 -3.83
N PRO A 72 17.90 10.99 -2.49
CA PRO A 72 18.92 10.56 -1.54
C PRO A 72 19.01 9.04 -1.35
N ASN A 73 17.98 8.31 -1.77
CA ASN A 73 17.81 6.87 -1.62
C ASN A 73 17.23 6.28 -2.91
N GLY A 74 16.89 5.00 -2.90
CA GLY A 74 16.28 4.33 -4.06
C GLY A 74 17.29 3.91 -5.13
N ASP A 75 18.56 3.71 -4.78
CA ASP A 75 19.58 3.18 -5.67
C ASP A 75 19.23 1.75 -6.15
N ALA A 76 19.17 1.54 -7.46
CA ALA A 76 18.68 0.31 -8.07
C ALA A 76 19.44 -0.94 -7.61
N LEU A 77 20.77 -0.89 -7.46
CA LEU A 77 21.55 -2.06 -7.05
C LEU A 77 21.44 -2.29 -5.53
N THR A 78 21.44 -1.22 -4.74
CA THR A 78 21.21 -1.30 -3.29
C THR A 78 19.86 -1.93 -2.95
N VAL A 79 18.76 -1.48 -3.56
CA VAL A 79 17.41 -2.02 -3.25
C VAL A 79 17.15 -3.41 -3.87
N SER A 80 17.96 -3.82 -4.86
CA SER A 80 17.75 -5.10 -5.58
C SER A 80 17.75 -6.32 -4.66
N LYS A 81 18.52 -6.29 -3.57
CA LYS A 81 18.57 -7.38 -2.59
C LYS A 81 17.23 -7.61 -1.90
N SER A 82 16.55 -6.53 -1.51
CA SER A 82 15.21 -6.60 -0.93
C SER A 82 14.18 -6.98 -1.99
N PHE A 83 14.22 -6.30 -3.14
CA PHE A 83 13.24 -6.50 -4.20
C PHE A 83 13.24 -7.95 -4.71
N PHE A 84 14.40 -8.50 -5.07
CA PHE A 84 14.48 -9.86 -5.64
C PHE A 84 14.28 -10.99 -4.63
N ARG A 85 14.38 -10.71 -3.32
CA ARG A 85 13.97 -11.67 -2.28
C ARG A 85 12.44 -11.77 -2.15
N ASN A 86 11.72 -10.70 -2.49
CA ASN A 86 10.26 -10.60 -2.37
C ASN A 86 9.52 -10.71 -3.71
N SER A 87 10.22 -10.63 -4.85
CA SER A 87 9.62 -10.54 -6.17
C SER A 87 10.43 -11.25 -7.27
N SER A 88 9.72 -11.81 -8.25
CA SER A 88 10.26 -12.30 -9.53
C SER A 88 10.25 -11.27 -10.67
N GLY A 89 9.93 -10.01 -10.37
CA GLY A 89 9.82 -8.89 -11.31
C GLY A 89 11.16 -8.30 -11.79
N GLU A 90 11.13 -7.09 -12.33
CA GLU A 90 12.32 -6.39 -12.86
C GLU A 90 12.51 -4.99 -12.27
N ILE A 91 13.74 -4.48 -12.35
CA ILE A 91 14.08 -3.11 -11.93
C ILE A 91 14.42 -2.28 -13.17
N ASN A 92 13.66 -1.21 -13.40
CA ASN A 92 13.92 -0.24 -14.45
C ASN A 92 14.83 0.86 -13.89
N VAL A 93 15.98 1.07 -14.52
CA VAL A 93 17.01 2.01 -14.07
C VAL A 93 16.82 3.31 -14.83
N MET A 94 16.28 4.34 -14.16
CA MET A 94 16.08 5.68 -14.70
C MET A 94 17.40 6.42 -14.78
N MET A 95 18.14 6.27 -15.88
CA MET A 95 19.57 6.59 -15.95
C MET A 95 19.87 8.08 -15.76
N GLN A 96 18.96 8.98 -16.13
CA GLN A 96 19.15 10.41 -15.96
C GLN A 96 19.06 10.88 -14.50
N ASP A 97 18.56 10.07 -13.57
CA ASP A 97 18.61 10.37 -12.13
C ASP A 97 20.03 10.35 -11.54
N ILE A 98 21.04 10.10 -12.38
CA ILE A 98 22.44 10.40 -12.07
C ILE A 98 22.69 11.90 -11.83
N TYR A 99 21.84 12.75 -12.40
CA TYR A 99 21.82 14.20 -12.21
C TYR A 99 21.03 14.58 -10.95
N ALA A 100 21.19 15.81 -10.45
CA ALA A 100 20.65 16.21 -9.14
C ALA A 100 19.38 17.05 -9.22
N LYS A 101 19.17 17.76 -10.34
CA LYS A 101 18.11 18.76 -10.50
C LYS A 101 16.91 18.24 -11.26
N TRP A 102 15.79 18.95 -11.09
CA TRP A 102 14.65 18.86 -11.99
C TRP A 102 14.32 20.22 -12.61
N PRO A 103 14.27 20.35 -13.95
CA PRO A 103 14.77 19.40 -14.95
C PRO A 103 16.25 19.03 -14.73
N TYR A 104 16.67 17.83 -15.19
CA TYR A 104 18.07 17.41 -15.10
C TYR A 104 19.00 18.39 -15.82
N GLU A 105 20.24 18.51 -15.35
CA GLU A 105 21.25 19.32 -16.00
C GLU A 105 21.51 18.88 -17.45
N ASP A 106 21.12 19.68 -18.45
CA ASP A 106 21.47 19.47 -19.86
C ASP A 106 22.88 20.02 -20.15
N LEU A 107 23.90 19.29 -19.69
CA LEU A 107 25.32 19.60 -19.93
C LEU A 107 25.83 19.09 -21.30
N GLY A 108 24.92 18.56 -22.13
CA GLY A 108 25.22 17.96 -23.42
C GLY A 108 25.56 16.46 -23.34
N ILE A 109 25.42 15.78 -24.48
CA ILE A 109 25.55 14.31 -24.56
C ILE A 109 26.95 13.83 -24.15
N ASP A 110 28.01 14.60 -24.45
CA ASP A 110 29.39 14.22 -24.11
C ASP A 110 29.63 14.14 -22.60
N ASP A 111 28.91 14.93 -21.79
CA ASP A 111 28.93 14.83 -20.33
C ASP A 111 28.15 13.60 -19.83
N TYR A 112 27.09 13.21 -20.54
CA TYR A 112 26.24 12.09 -20.15
C TYR A 112 26.86 10.73 -20.48
N LEU A 113 27.59 10.60 -21.60
CA LEU A 113 28.14 9.32 -22.06
C LEU A 113 29.06 8.61 -21.04
N PRO A 114 29.98 9.29 -20.30
CA PRO A 114 30.73 8.65 -19.22
C PRO A 114 29.87 8.16 -18.06
N LYS A 115 28.73 8.82 -17.79
CA LYS A 115 27.77 8.38 -16.77
C LYS A 115 27.03 7.14 -17.23
N VAL A 116 26.57 7.13 -18.49
CA VAL A 116 25.99 5.94 -19.15
C VAL A 116 26.94 4.76 -19.05
N ASP A 117 28.23 4.94 -19.34
CA ASP A 117 29.24 3.87 -19.24
C ASP A 117 29.34 3.29 -17.84
N ARG A 118 29.37 4.17 -16.84
CA ARG A 118 29.46 3.78 -15.43
C ARG A 118 28.24 2.95 -15.06
N ILE A 119 27.04 3.46 -15.35
CA ILE A 119 25.78 2.79 -15.03
C ILE A 119 25.70 1.42 -15.71
N ALA A 120 26.00 1.34 -17.01
CA ALA A 120 25.96 0.07 -17.76
C ALA A 120 26.97 -0.95 -17.21
N LYS A 121 28.17 -0.53 -16.80
CA LYS A 121 29.16 -1.42 -16.16
C LYS A 121 28.70 -1.91 -14.79
N GLU A 122 28.13 -1.03 -13.98
CA GLU A 122 27.64 -1.38 -12.63
C GLU A 122 26.45 -2.34 -12.72
N VAL A 123 25.48 -2.06 -13.60
CA VAL A 123 24.29 -2.90 -13.79
C VAL A 123 24.64 -4.25 -14.42
N SER A 124 25.45 -4.28 -15.49
CA SER A 124 25.82 -5.56 -16.13
C SER A 124 26.64 -6.48 -15.21
N ALA A 125 27.40 -5.92 -14.27
CA ALA A 125 28.17 -6.67 -13.27
C ALA A 125 27.33 -7.10 -12.05
N ALA A 126 26.11 -6.59 -11.89
CA ALA A 126 25.27 -6.86 -10.73
C ALA A 126 24.70 -8.30 -10.76
N PRO A 127 24.47 -8.93 -9.59
CA PRO A 127 23.71 -10.16 -9.52
C PRO A 127 22.30 -9.99 -10.10
N ASN A 128 21.86 -10.95 -10.92
CA ASN A 128 20.60 -10.87 -11.67
C ASN A 128 20.55 -9.68 -12.64
N SER A 129 21.68 -9.32 -13.26
CA SER A 129 21.76 -8.23 -14.24
C SER A 129 20.75 -8.38 -15.39
N ASP A 130 20.38 -9.60 -15.75
CA ASP A 130 19.34 -9.94 -16.71
C ASP A 130 17.94 -9.41 -16.32
N ARG A 131 17.71 -9.12 -15.03
CA ARG A 131 16.46 -8.58 -14.48
C ARG A 131 16.44 -7.06 -14.34
N PHE A 132 17.46 -6.36 -14.83
CA PHE A 132 17.46 -4.90 -14.95
C PHE A 132 17.05 -4.48 -16.38
N VAL A 133 16.45 -3.30 -16.48
CA VAL A 133 16.06 -2.64 -17.74
C VAL A 133 16.56 -1.21 -17.71
N TYR A 134 17.32 -0.78 -18.71
CA TYR A 134 17.83 0.58 -18.78
C TYR A 134 16.77 1.52 -19.36
N ILE A 135 16.46 2.63 -18.68
CA ILE A 135 15.68 3.75 -19.24
C ILE A 135 16.69 4.88 -19.52
N PRO A 136 17.16 5.06 -20.77
CA PRO A 136 18.25 5.98 -21.06
C PRO A 136 17.90 7.45 -20.92
N PHE A 137 16.64 7.81 -21.17
CA PHE A 137 16.13 9.18 -21.08
C PHE A 137 14.77 9.14 -20.41
N ASN A 138 14.53 10.07 -19.49
CA ASN A 138 13.25 10.27 -18.84
C ASN A 138 12.63 11.59 -19.34
N GLU A 139 11.35 11.57 -19.71
CA GLU A 139 10.57 12.72 -20.17
C GLU A 139 11.27 13.59 -21.24
N PRO A 140 11.88 13.01 -22.29
CA PRO A 140 12.66 13.77 -23.27
C PRO A 140 11.82 14.85 -23.96
N ASP A 141 10.51 14.66 -24.04
CA ASP A 141 9.55 15.60 -24.58
C ASP A 141 9.37 16.88 -23.77
N GLN A 142 9.53 16.83 -22.44
CA GLN A 142 9.41 18.00 -21.56
C GLN A 142 10.75 18.66 -21.23
N ILE A 143 11.83 17.87 -21.09
CA ILE A 143 13.10 18.35 -20.55
C ILE A 143 14.16 18.65 -21.62
N TRP A 144 15.18 17.80 -21.78
CA TRP A 144 16.35 18.05 -22.65
C TRP A 144 16.01 18.37 -24.10
N TYR A 145 14.96 17.74 -24.65
CA TYR A 145 14.69 17.82 -26.07
C TYR A 145 13.46 18.64 -26.43
N LYS A 146 12.53 18.93 -25.50
CA LYS A 146 11.36 19.78 -25.75
C LYS A 146 10.58 19.34 -27.00
N LEU A 147 10.18 18.08 -27.06
CA LEU A 147 9.53 17.47 -28.23
C LEU A 147 8.03 17.81 -28.33
N GLY A 148 7.45 18.41 -27.29
CA GLY A 148 6.07 18.88 -27.26
C GLY A 148 5.79 20.19 -28.02
N VAL A 149 6.79 20.80 -28.68
CA VAL A 149 6.62 22.08 -29.40
C VAL A 149 5.65 21.97 -30.58
N SER A 150 4.81 22.99 -30.80
CA SER A 150 3.83 23.00 -31.88
C SER A 150 4.44 23.32 -33.25
N ASP A 151 5.51 24.11 -33.29
CA ASP A 151 6.22 24.45 -34.53
C ASP A 151 6.89 23.21 -35.13
N GLN A 152 6.65 22.97 -36.43
CA GLN A 152 7.11 21.76 -37.11
C GLN A 152 8.63 21.75 -37.30
N ALA A 153 9.24 22.88 -37.66
CA ALA A 153 10.68 22.94 -37.91
C ALA A 153 11.48 22.83 -36.61
N GLU A 154 10.99 23.43 -35.53
CA GLU A 154 11.55 23.28 -34.19
C GLU A 154 11.39 21.84 -33.68
N TYR A 155 10.21 21.23 -33.86
CA TYR A 155 9.99 19.83 -33.55
C TYR A 155 10.97 18.92 -34.28
N GLU A 156 11.14 19.07 -35.59
CA GLU A 156 12.06 18.25 -36.39
C GLU A 156 13.50 18.40 -35.92
N LYS A 157 13.95 19.63 -35.64
CA LYS A 157 15.28 19.89 -35.09
C LYS A 157 15.48 19.20 -33.73
N ASN A 158 14.50 19.32 -32.84
CA ASN A 158 14.54 18.75 -31.50
C ASN A 158 14.51 17.21 -31.55
N ARG A 159 13.63 16.65 -32.36
CA ARG A 159 13.49 15.21 -32.64
C ARG A 159 14.78 14.64 -33.20
N ASP A 160 15.40 15.30 -34.17
CA ASP A 160 16.63 14.82 -34.81
C ASP A 160 17.81 14.84 -33.82
N ARG A 161 17.86 15.82 -32.91
CA ARG A 161 18.81 15.81 -31.77
C ARG A 161 18.55 14.60 -30.86
N PHE A 162 17.30 14.38 -30.45
CA PHE A 162 16.94 13.23 -29.59
C PHE A 162 17.29 11.89 -30.23
N PHE A 163 16.95 11.69 -31.50
CA PHE A 163 17.21 10.43 -32.20
C PHE A 163 18.71 10.15 -32.34
N LYS A 164 19.52 11.18 -32.63
CA LYS A 164 20.98 11.05 -32.65
C LYS A 164 21.52 10.61 -31.28
N ASP A 165 21.05 11.23 -30.21
CA ASP A 165 21.52 10.92 -28.85
C ASP A 165 21.01 9.55 -28.39
N TRP A 166 19.75 9.18 -28.67
CA TRP A 166 19.19 7.84 -28.46
C TRP A 166 20.06 6.75 -29.08
N LYS A 167 20.37 6.87 -30.37
CA LYS A 167 21.21 5.89 -31.07
C LYS A 167 22.60 5.80 -30.45
N THR A 168 23.18 6.94 -30.07
CA THR A 168 24.51 6.99 -29.44
C THR A 168 24.51 6.25 -28.10
N VAL A 169 23.55 6.55 -27.22
CA VAL A 169 23.44 5.93 -25.90
C VAL A 169 23.06 4.45 -26.01
N TYR A 170 22.13 4.08 -26.89
CA TYR A 170 21.74 2.69 -27.15
C TYR A 170 22.94 1.82 -27.52
N HIS A 171 23.75 2.25 -28.48
CA HIS A 171 24.96 1.51 -28.89
C HIS A 171 26.01 1.47 -27.79
N ARG A 172 26.12 2.52 -26.96
CA ARG A 172 27.07 2.57 -25.85
C ARG A 172 26.71 1.58 -24.74
N ILE A 173 25.42 1.50 -24.39
CA ILE A 173 24.90 0.46 -23.47
C ILE A 173 25.20 -0.92 -24.06
N ARG A 174 24.80 -1.19 -25.31
CA ARG A 174 25.00 -2.50 -25.97
C ARG A 174 26.47 -2.91 -26.14
N ALA A 175 27.39 -1.96 -26.24
CA ALA A 175 28.81 -2.25 -26.31
C ALA A 175 29.37 -2.79 -24.98
N ILE A 176 28.76 -2.40 -23.85
CA ILE A 176 29.14 -2.83 -22.49
C ILE A 176 28.33 -4.05 -22.07
N ASP A 177 27.03 -4.03 -22.36
CA ASP A 177 26.05 -5.05 -22.03
C ASP A 177 25.34 -5.51 -23.32
N PRO A 178 25.90 -6.49 -24.04
CA PRO A 178 25.36 -6.95 -25.32
C PRO A 178 23.94 -7.47 -25.25
N ASP A 179 23.50 -7.95 -24.07
CA ASP A 179 22.17 -8.53 -23.83
C ASP A 179 21.20 -7.56 -23.14
N ALA A 180 21.63 -6.31 -22.90
CA ALA A 180 20.86 -5.26 -22.24
C ALA A 180 19.39 -5.20 -22.69
N ARG A 181 18.46 -5.09 -21.73
CA ARG A 181 17.08 -4.72 -22.05
C ARG A 181 16.95 -3.21 -21.92
N ILE A 182 16.57 -2.53 -23.00
CA ILE A 182 16.46 -1.06 -23.03
C ILE A 182 14.99 -0.68 -23.17
N ALA A 183 14.56 0.29 -22.39
CA ALA A 183 13.23 0.89 -22.36
C ALA A 183 13.24 2.31 -22.96
N GLY A 184 12.16 2.72 -23.62
CA GLY A 184 11.98 4.09 -24.10
C GLY A 184 10.86 4.25 -25.12
N PRO A 185 10.57 5.48 -25.59
CA PRO A 185 11.35 6.70 -25.37
C PRO A 185 11.07 7.46 -24.07
N ASN A 186 10.12 7.00 -23.22
CA ASN A 186 9.81 7.57 -21.90
C ASN A 186 9.18 8.96 -21.90
N GLU A 187 8.27 9.25 -22.81
CA GLU A 187 7.59 10.56 -22.84
C GLU A 187 6.74 10.78 -21.58
N ALA A 188 6.73 12.02 -21.08
CA ALA A 188 5.91 12.45 -19.93
C ALA A 188 4.40 12.37 -20.18
N ALA A 189 4.01 12.27 -21.45
CA ALA A 189 2.66 12.00 -21.90
C ALA A 189 2.69 11.28 -23.24
N TYR A 190 1.59 10.61 -23.59
CA TYR A 190 1.47 9.92 -24.86
C TYR A 190 1.39 10.91 -26.05
N HIS A 191 2.35 10.85 -26.99
CA HIS A 191 2.30 11.64 -28.24
C HIS A 191 2.40 10.77 -29.49
N THR A 192 1.30 10.65 -30.24
CA THR A 192 1.27 9.95 -31.54
C THR A 192 2.33 10.46 -32.52
N ARG A 193 2.61 11.78 -32.53
CA ARG A 193 3.59 12.39 -33.44
C ARG A 193 5.00 11.84 -33.19
N LEU A 194 5.47 11.84 -31.94
CA LEU A 194 6.81 11.34 -31.62
C LEU A 194 6.91 9.83 -31.79
N LEU A 195 5.96 9.06 -31.25
CA LEU A 195 6.04 7.59 -31.31
C LEU A 195 6.06 7.06 -32.74
N LYS A 196 5.30 7.68 -33.65
CA LYS A 196 5.33 7.32 -35.07
C LYS A 196 6.72 7.53 -35.67
N ASP A 197 7.31 8.70 -35.46
CA ASP A 197 8.64 9.02 -35.98
C ASP A 197 9.73 8.17 -35.31
N PHE A 198 9.62 7.94 -34.00
CA PHE A 198 10.57 7.17 -33.21
C PHE A 198 10.61 5.71 -33.62
N LEU A 199 9.46 5.05 -33.77
CA LEU A 199 9.40 3.65 -34.22
C LEU A 199 9.99 3.47 -35.63
N ALA A 200 9.69 4.39 -36.55
CA ALA A 200 10.24 4.38 -37.90
C ALA A 200 11.77 4.56 -37.89
N PHE A 201 12.27 5.51 -37.09
CA PHE A 201 13.69 5.74 -36.88
C PHE A 201 14.38 4.51 -36.25
N ALA A 202 13.88 4.04 -35.11
CA ALA A 202 14.50 3.00 -34.31
C ALA A 202 14.56 1.67 -35.05
N LYS A 203 13.52 1.34 -35.84
CA LYS A 203 13.54 0.17 -36.74
C LYS A 203 14.60 0.31 -37.83
N ARG A 204 14.66 1.47 -38.51
CA ARG A 204 15.62 1.71 -39.60
C ARG A 204 17.07 1.62 -39.13
N GLU A 205 17.34 2.15 -37.95
CA GLU A 205 18.70 2.24 -37.39
C GLU A 205 19.08 1.02 -36.51
N ASN A 206 18.20 0.03 -36.36
CA ASN A 206 18.38 -1.14 -35.48
C ASN A 206 18.63 -0.78 -34.01
N VAL A 207 17.87 0.19 -33.49
CA VAL A 207 17.94 0.68 -32.09
C VAL A 207 16.56 0.68 -31.41
N LEU A 208 15.69 -0.28 -31.77
CA LEU A 208 14.41 -0.49 -31.11
C LEU A 208 14.62 -0.86 -29.62
N PRO A 209 13.84 -0.27 -28.71
CA PRO A 209 13.83 -0.72 -27.33
C PRO A 209 13.20 -2.12 -27.23
N GLN A 210 13.54 -2.83 -26.15
CA GLN A 210 12.93 -4.11 -25.80
C GLN A 210 11.63 -3.90 -25.02
N VAL A 211 11.48 -2.74 -24.38
CA VAL A 211 10.28 -2.33 -23.65
C VAL A 211 9.87 -0.93 -24.12
N MET A 212 8.64 -0.77 -24.58
CA MET A 212 8.08 0.55 -24.86
C MET A 212 7.62 1.20 -23.57
N THR A 213 7.95 2.48 -23.37
CA THR A 213 7.57 3.25 -22.18
C THR A 213 7.12 4.66 -22.50
N TRP A 214 6.14 5.13 -21.74
CA TRP A 214 5.62 6.51 -21.65
C TRP A 214 4.82 6.64 -20.35
N HIS A 215 4.47 7.86 -19.96
CA HIS A 215 3.77 8.13 -18.70
C HIS A 215 2.27 8.42 -18.89
N GLU A 216 1.47 8.07 -17.88
CA GLU A 216 0.02 8.33 -17.80
C GLU A 216 -0.32 8.96 -16.43
N LEU A 217 0.10 10.21 -16.25
CA LEU A 217 0.06 10.91 -14.97
C LEU A 217 -1.26 11.64 -14.70
N GLY A 218 -1.95 12.09 -15.76
CA GLY A 218 -3.15 12.91 -15.64
C GLY A 218 -4.41 12.11 -15.32
N SER A 219 -5.39 12.74 -14.68
CA SER A 219 -6.73 12.15 -14.48
C SER A 219 -7.43 11.79 -15.80
N GLY A 220 -7.12 12.53 -16.87
CA GLY A 220 -7.61 12.28 -18.23
C GLY A 220 -7.21 10.91 -18.79
N SER A 221 -6.10 10.34 -18.34
CA SER A 221 -5.62 9.03 -18.83
C SER A 221 -6.61 7.89 -18.54
N LEU A 222 -7.42 7.99 -17.48
CA LEU A 222 -8.52 7.04 -17.21
C LEU A 222 -9.58 7.00 -18.33
N ARG A 223 -9.72 8.10 -19.07
CA ARG A 223 -10.56 8.18 -20.28
C ARG A 223 -9.77 7.82 -21.54
N ASP A 224 -8.54 8.32 -21.66
CA ASP A 224 -7.83 8.38 -22.94
C ASP A 224 -6.94 7.17 -23.24
N PHE A 225 -6.46 6.45 -22.21
CA PHE A 225 -5.46 5.39 -22.38
C PHE A 225 -5.87 4.28 -23.35
N GLN A 226 -7.15 3.88 -23.40
CA GLN A 226 -7.55 2.85 -24.37
C GLN A 226 -7.27 3.31 -25.81
N ALA A 227 -7.50 4.59 -26.11
CA ALA A 227 -7.16 5.16 -27.40
C ALA A 227 -5.64 5.27 -27.61
N HIS A 228 -4.88 5.61 -26.56
CA HIS A 228 -3.40 5.62 -26.61
C HIS A 228 -2.84 4.22 -26.92
N TYR A 229 -3.32 3.19 -26.22
CA TYR A 229 -2.95 1.80 -26.44
C TYR A 229 -3.28 1.35 -27.87
N ASP A 230 -4.52 1.58 -28.32
CA ASP A 230 -4.97 1.18 -29.66
C ASP A 230 -4.17 1.89 -30.76
N ASN A 231 -3.87 3.19 -30.56
CA ASN A 231 -3.03 3.97 -31.47
C ASN A 231 -1.61 3.42 -31.52
N TYR A 232 -0.99 3.16 -30.36
CA TYR A 232 0.38 2.62 -30.30
C TYR A 232 0.46 1.26 -31.00
N ARG A 233 -0.47 0.35 -30.72
CA ARG A 233 -0.53 -0.95 -31.41
C ARG A 233 -0.75 -0.79 -32.92
N SER A 234 -1.42 0.27 -33.38
CA SER A 234 -1.49 0.60 -34.82
C SER A 234 -0.14 1.03 -35.37
N LEU A 235 0.58 1.91 -34.67
CA LEU A 235 1.90 2.36 -35.07
C LEU A 235 2.90 1.20 -35.18
N GLU A 236 2.86 0.22 -34.28
CA GLU A 236 3.66 -1.01 -34.39
C GLU A 236 3.35 -1.77 -35.70
N ARG A 237 2.07 -1.96 -36.02
CA ARG A 237 1.64 -2.66 -37.25
C ARG A 237 2.06 -1.88 -38.50
N GLU A 238 1.86 -0.57 -38.52
CA GLU A 238 2.26 0.33 -39.62
C GLU A 238 3.76 0.28 -39.85
N ALA A 239 4.55 0.28 -38.78
CA ALA A 239 6.00 0.15 -38.85
C ALA A 239 6.46 -1.29 -39.15
N GLY A 240 5.57 -2.29 -39.12
CA GLY A 240 5.91 -3.71 -39.26
C GLY A 240 6.81 -4.22 -38.13
N ILE A 241 6.50 -3.83 -36.90
CA ILE A 241 7.18 -4.21 -35.66
C ILE A 241 6.27 -5.20 -34.92
N ALA A 242 6.84 -6.31 -34.44
CA ALA A 242 6.10 -7.23 -33.60
C ALA A 242 5.74 -6.55 -32.26
N PRO A 243 4.60 -6.86 -31.63
CA PRO A 243 4.18 -6.20 -30.40
C PRO A 243 5.28 -6.21 -29.33
N LEU A 244 5.76 -5.02 -28.96
CA LEU A 244 6.70 -4.84 -27.87
C LEU A 244 5.96 -4.95 -26.53
N LYS A 245 6.71 -5.36 -25.51
CA LYS A 245 6.28 -5.22 -24.12
C LYS A 245 6.07 -3.72 -23.83
N ILE A 246 4.98 -3.37 -23.17
CA ILE A 246 4.70 -2.00 -22.72
C ILE A 246 4.86 -1.98 -21.19
N ASN A 247 5.59 -0.97 -20.70
CA ASN A 247 5.58 -0.58 -19.29
C ASN A 247 5.23 0.92 -19.20
N ILE A 248 4.10 1.24 -18.58
CA ILE A 248 3.77 2.63 -18.20
C ILE A 248 4.49 2.90 -16.89
N ASP A 249 5.76 3.25 -17.00
CA ASP A 249 6.70 3.29 -15.88
C ASP A 249 6.49 4.47 -14.93
N GLU A 250 5.54 5.35 -15.25
CA GLU A 250 4.87 6.24 -14.30
C GLU A 250 3.37 6.39 -14.63
N TYR A 251 2.49 6.06 -13.68
CA TYR A 251 1.06 6.32 -13.80
C TYR A 251 0.43 6.88 -12.53
N ALA A 252 -0.76 7.46 -12.71
CA ALA A 252 -1.58 8.09 -11.67
C ALA A 252 -0.99 9.39 -11.09
N ASN A 253 -1.85 10.09 -10.37
CA ASN A 253 -1.62 11.40 -9.78
C ASN A 253 -1.84 11.35 -8.27
N ARG A 254 -1.40 12.38 -7.55
CA ARG A 254 -1.57 12.49 -6.09
C ARG A 254 -2.99 12.22 -5.63
N ARG A 255 -4.02 12.75 -6.30
CA ARG A 255 -5.43 12.53 -5.92
C ARG A 255 -5.83 11.04 -5.93
N ASP A 256 -5.28 10.25 -6.85
CA ASP A 256 -5.70 8.86 -7.03
C ASP A 256 -4.79 7.86 -6.28
N LEU A 257 -3.51 8.20 -6.07
CA LEU A 257 -2.60 7.40 -5.23
C LEU A 257 -3.15 7.27 -3.80
N SER A 258 -2.84 6.15 -3.14
CA SER A 258 -3.45 5.65 -1.90
C SER A 258 -4.94 5.27 -1.95
N VAL A 259 -5.74 5.76 -2.91
CA VAL A 259 -7.21 5.65 -2.90
C VAL A 259 -7.71 4.38 -3.62
N PRO A 260 -8.18 3.33 -2.91
CA PRO A 260 -8.56 2.06 -3.52
C PRO A 260 -9.58 2.18 -4.65
N GLY A 261 -10.63 2.98 -4.46
CA GLY A 261 -11.67 3.17 -5.48
C GLY A 261 -11.14 3.76 -6.79
N GLN A 262 -10.13 4.63 -6.72
CA GLN A 262 -9.50 5.22 -7.89
C GLN A 262 -8.53 4.24 -8.55
N LEU A 263 -7.74 3.51 -7.73
CA LEU A 263 -6.75 2.54 -8.22
C LEU A 263 -7.39 1.38 -9.01
N VAL A 264 -8.63 0.98 -8.69
CA VAL A 264 -9.36 -0.02 -9.49
C VAL A 264 -9.50 0.43 -10.95
N GLN A 265 -9.76 1.72 -11.20
CA GLN A 265 -9.94 2.24 -12.56
C GLN A 265 -8.64 2.10 -13.36
N TRP A 266 -7.51 2.51 -12.77
CA TRP A 266 -6.18 2.38 -13.36
C TRP A 266 -5.78 0.91 -13.61
N VAL A 267 -5.87 0.07 -12.58
CA VAL A 267 -5.44 -1.33 -12.65
C VAL A 267 -6.29 -2.13 -13.64
N SER A 268 -7.61 -1.95 -13.66
CA SER A 268 -8.49 -2.67 -14.59
C SER A 268 -8.16 -2.40 -16.06
N MET A 269 -7.78 -1.16 -16.37
CA MET A 269 -7.41 -0.71 -17.70
C MET A 269 -6.09 -1.32 -18.18
N PHE A 270 -5.06 -1.36 -17.32
CA PHE A 270 -3.77 -1.96 -17.67
C PHE A 270 -3.85 -3.49 -17.75
N GLU A 271 -4.51 -4.14 -16.80
CA GLU A 271 -4.62 -5.60 -16.75
C GLU A 271 -5.41 -6.15 -17.95
N ARG A 272 -6.49 -5.46 -18.37
CA ARG A 272 -7.24 -5.81 -19.59
C ARG A 272 -6.36 -5.76 -20.85
N ASN A 273 -5.45 -4.79 -20.91
CA ASN A 273 -4.58 -4.57 -22.08
C ASN A 273 -3.24 -5.33 -21.99
N LYS A 274 -3.00 -6.07 -20.89
CA LYS A 274 -1.77 -6.81 -20.59
C LYS A 274 -0.53 -5.92 -20.63
N VAL A 275 -0.63 -4.81 -19.89
CA VAL A 275 0.38 -3.76 -19.78
C VAL A 275 0.99 -3.78 -18.38
N TYR A 276 2.32 -3.68 -18.30
CA TYR A 276 3.01 -3.40 -17.05
C TYR A 276 2.88 -1.92 -16.71
N ALA A 277 2.83 -1.57 -15.43
CA ALA A 277 2.79 -0.16 -15.03
C ALA A 277 3.35 0.04 -13.63
N ASN A 278 4.04 1.16 -13.43
CA ASN A 278 4.60 1.58 -12.17
C ASN A 278 3.92 2.87 -11.68
N MET A 279 3.37 2.86 -10.46
CA MET A 279 2.79 4.04 -9.85
C MET A 279 3.83 5.15 -9.71
N ALA A 280 3.44 6.38 -10.02
CA ALA A 280 4.31 7.54 -10.00
C ALA A 280 4.83 7.87 -8.58
N TYR A 281 5.92 8.63 -8.53
CA TYR A 281 6.58 9.06 -7.30
C TYR A 281 6.34 10.54 -7.02
N TRP A 282 5.29 10.84 -6.26
CA TRP A 282 4.88 12.21 -5.94
C TRP A 282 5.23 12.69 -4.52
N ASP A 283 5.63 11.77 -3.63
CA ASP A 283 5.65 12.02 -2.18
C ASP A 283 6.98 11.59 -1.55
N ALA A 284 7.10 10.38 -1.00
CA ALA A 284 8.35 9.89 -0.39
C ALA A 284 8.70 8.47 -0.80
N ALA A 285 9.99 8.20 -0.99
CA ALA A 285 10.48 6.88 -1.33
C ALA A 285 10.22 5.86 -0.22
N GLY A 286 10.10 4.58 -0.60
CA GLY A 286 10.00 3.48 0.37
C GLY A 286 8.62 3.31 1.02
N ASN A 287 7.57 3.92 0.46
CA ASN A 287 6.18 3.75 0.91
C ASN A 287 5.26 3.14 -0.17
N LEU A 288 5.83 2.60 -1.26
CA LEU A 288 5.09 2.12 -2.44
C LEU A 288 4.08 3.14 -2.96
N SER A 289 4.51 4.35 -3.30
CA SER A 289 3.64 5.40 -3.85
C SER A 289 2.41 5.70 -2.97
N GLY A 290 2.60 5.72 -1.65
CA GLY A 290 1.56 6.04 -0.67
C GLY A 290 0.65 4.85 -0.30
N HIS A 291 1.13 3.61 -0.39
CA HIS A 291 0.38 2.42 0.02
C HIS A 291 0.86 1.80 1.34
N VAL A 292 2.11 2.03 1.75
CA VAL A 292 2.63 1.53 3.01
C VAL A 292 2.81 2.68 4.00
N VAL A 293 2.06 2.60 5.09
CA VAL A 293 2.20 3.47 6.26
C VAL A 293 3.45 3.02 7.02
N ARG A 294 4.30 3.99 7.37
CA ARG A 294 5.64 3.74 7.93
C ARG A 294 6.43 2.77 7.03
N SER A 295 6.85 1.61 7.56
CA SER A 295 7.57 0.59 6.79
C SER A 295 6.81 -0.74 6.65
N ASN A 296 5.74 -0.97 7.43
CA ASN A 296 5.10 -2.30 7.54
C ASN A 296 3.56 -2.26 7.62
N ILE A 297 2.95 -1.08 7.68
CA ILE A 297 1.53 -0.94 8.03
C ILE A 297 0.71 -0.76 6.75
N PRO A 298 -0.25 -1.65 6.45
CA PRO A 298 -1.14 -1.46 5.31
C PRO A 298 -2.08 -0.25 5.47
N ASN A 299 -2.31 0.48 4.38
CA ASN A 299 -3.51 1.30 4.20
C ASN A 299 -4.50 0.61 3.24
N GLY A 300 -5.62 1.28 2.94
CA GLY A 300 -6.63 0.75 2.01
C GLY A 300 -6.07 0.37 0.65
N GLY A 301 -5.17 1.19 0.09
CA GLY A 301 -4.55 0.96 -1.22
C GLY A 301 -3.69 -0.30 -1.24
N TRP A 302 -2.93 -0.56 -0.17
CA TRP A 302 -2.18 -1.80 -0.02
C TRP A 302 -3.08 -3.03 -0.04
N TRP A 303 -4.23 -2.98 0.66
CA TRP A 303 -5.19 -4.09 0.66
C TRP A 303 -5.80 -4.34 -0.72
N PHE A 304 -6.04 -3.29 -1.49
CA PHE A 304 -6.48 -3.43 -2.88
C PHE A 304 -5.41 -4.15 -3.73
N PHE A 305 -4.15 -3.72 -3.67
CA PHE A 305 -3.08 -4.40 -4.40
C PHE A 305 -2.83 -5.83 -3.88
N ARG A 306 -3.04 -6.10 -2.60
CA ARG A 306 -2.98 -7.45 -2.03
C ARG A 306 -4.07 -8.35 -2.61
N TRP A 307 -5.29 -7.84 -2.79
CA TRP A 307 -6.36 -8.58 -3.46
C TRP A 307 -6.05 -8.84 -4.92
N TYR A 308 -5.54 -7.83 -5.63
CA TYR A 308 -5.12 -7.97 -7.01
C TYR A 308 -4.03 -9.05 -7.17
N ALA A 309 -3.00 -9.02 -6.32
CA ALA A 309 -1.96 -10.06 -6.25
C ALA A 309 -2.50 -11.45 -5.87
N GLY A 310 -3.68 -11.52 -5.24
CA GLY A 310 -4.39 -12.74 -4.89
C GLY A 310 -5.28 -13.30 -6.02
N MET A 311 -5.44 -12.57 -7.13
CA MET A 311 -6.16 -13.08 -8.30
C MET A 311 -5.32 -14.14 -9.01
N THR A 312 -5.96 -15.22 -9.43
CA THR A 312 -5.34 -16.33 -10.17
C THR A 312 -6.26 -16.80 -11.30
N GLY A 313 -5.75 -17.70 -12.13
CA GLY A 313 -6.42 -18.18 -13.34
C GLY A 313 -6.34 -17.17 -14.47
N ASP A 314 -7.42 -17.05 -15.22
CA ASP A 314 -7.53 -16.11 -16.33
C ASP A 314 -8.37 -14.90 -15.92
N THR A 315 -7.94 -13.70 -16.33
CA THR A 315 -8.86 -12.56 -16.35
C THR A 315 -10.00 -12.82 -17.33
N VAL A 316 -11.16 -12.27 -17.04
CA VAL A 316 -12.35 -12.42 -17.87
C VAL A 316 -12.98 -11.07 -18.17
N LYS A 317 -13.73 -11.00 -19.27
CA LYS A 317 -14.34 -9.77 -19.75
C LYS A 317 -15.27 -9.14 -18.71
N VAL A 318 -15.03 -7.86 -18.45
CA VAL A 318 -15.89 -7.00 -17.63
C VAL A 318 -16.48 -5.88 -18.48
N THR A 319 -17.77 -5.61 -18.30
CA THR A 319 -18.47 -4.46 -18.90
C THR A 319 -18.96 -3.54 -17.78
N PRO A 320 -18.29 -2.39 -17.56
CA PRO A 320 -18.72 -1.39 -16.59
C PRO A 320 -19.95 -0.60 -17.08
N PRO A 321 -20.65 0.12 -16.19
CA PRO A 321 -21.77 0.98 -16.58
C PRO A 321 -21.37 2.06 -17.58
N GLN A 322 -20.17 2.63 -17.41
CA GLN A 322 -19.59 3.65 -18.27
C GLN A 322 -18.11 3.32 -18.50
N PRO A 323 -17.73 2.69 -19.63
CA PRO A 323 -16.33 2.43 -19.91
C PRO A 323 -15.56 3.72 -20.17
N ASN A 324 -14.26 3.72 -19.87
CA ASN A 324 -13.34 4.82 -20.19
C ASN A 324 -13.85 6.19 -19.70
N THR A 325 -14.46 6.22 -18.51
CA THR A 325 -15.02 7.44 -17.92
C THR A 325 -14.44 7.61 -16.52
N ILE A 326 -13.85 8.78 -16.28
CA ILE A 326 -13.21 9.15 -15.00
C ILE A 326 -14.23 9.09 -13.88
N ASP A 327 -13.85 8.54 -12.72
CA ASP A 327 -14.65 8.53 -11.49
C ASP A 327 -15.99 7.79 -11.64
N THR A 328 -15.97 6.68 -12.38
CA THR A 328 -17.12 5.79 -12.54
C THR A 328 -16.77 4.38 -12.06
N LEU A 329 -17.80 3.54 -11.88
CA LEU A 329 -17.60 2.17 -11.44
C LEU A 329 -16.80 1.38 -12.50
N GLN A 330 -15.57 1.02 -12.15
CA GLN A 330 -14.74 0.12 -12.95
C GLN A 330 -14.49 -1.17 -12.18
N ALA A 331 -14.08 -2.22 -12.89
CA ALA A 331 -13.75 -3.49 -12.28
C ALA A 331 -12.84 -4.34 -13.17
N LEU A 332 -12.18 -5.30 -12.55
CA LEU A 332 -11.51 -6.43 -13.18
C LEU A 332 -11.96 -7.72 -12.50
N ALA A 333 -11.94 -8.83 -13.22
CA ALA A 333 -12.37 -10.12 -12.70
C ALA A 333 -11.48 -11.24 -13.21
N SER A 334 -11.38 -12.33 -12.44
CA SER A 334 -10.72 -13.56 -12.87
C SER A 334 -11.50 -14.81 -12.52
N LEU A 335 -11.26 -15.87 -13.29
CA LEU A 335 -11.76 -17.22 -13.06
C LEU A 335 -10.57 -18.19 -12.94
N ASP A 336 -10.47 -18.85 -11.80
CA ASP A 336 -9.57 -19.98 -11.59
C ASP A 336 -10.40 -21.26 -11.45
N THR A 337 -10.45 -22.05 -12.52
CA THR A 337 -11.19 -23.32 -12.54
C THR A 337 -10.51 -24.41 -11.70
N SER A 338 -9.19 -24.32 -11.49
CA SER A 338 -8.45 -25.26 -10.64
C SER A 338 -8.77 -25.06 -9.15
N ARG A 339 -8.96 -23.80 -8.75
CA ARG A 339 -9.42 -23.43 -7.41
C ARG A 339 -10.93 -23.40 -7.30
N ARG A 340 -11.65 -23.42 -8.43
CA ARG A 340 -13.11 -23.22 -8.52
C ARG A 340 -13.53 -21.91 -7.87
N GLN A 341 -12.83 -20.82 -8.21
CA GLN A 341 -13.08 -19.49 -7.65
C GLN A 341 -13.21 -18.47 -8.78
N ALA A 342 -14.18 -17.57 -8.66
CA ALA A 342 -14.19 -16.33 -9.43
C ALA A 342 -14.04 -15.15 -8.47
N GLN A 343 -13.21 -14.17 -8.84
CA GLN A 343 -13.00 -12.95 -8.07
C GLN A 343 -13.32 -11.73 -8.93
N VAL A 344 -13.97 -10.73 -8.34
CA VAL A 344 -14.23 -9.42 -8.96
C VAL A 344 -13.74 -8.34 -8.02
N LEU A 345 -12.84 -7.48 -8.49
CA LEU A 345 -12.41 -6.27 -7.79
C LEU A 345 -13.06 -5.07 -8.48
N LEU A 346 -13.77 -4.23 -7.72
CA LEU A 346 -14.55 -3.11 -8.26
C LEU A 346 -14.49 -1.87 -7.36
N GLY A 347 -14.65 -0.67 -7.94
CA GLY A 347 -14.58 0.60 -7.22
C GLY A 347 -14.68 1.81 -8.15
N GLY A 348 -14.61 3.01 -7.58
CA GLY A 348 -14.56 4.28 -8.33
C GLY A 348 -15.88 5.06 -8.38
N SER A 349 -16.97 4.52 -7.85
CA SER A 349 -18.26 5.22 -7.72
C SER A 349 -18.92 4.98 -6.36
N ALA A 350 -19.88 5.85 -6.03
CA ALA A 350 -20.74 5.69 -4.86
C ALA A 350 -22.14 5.19 -5.24
N GLY A 351 -22.89 4.68 -4.26
CA GLY A 351 -24.30 4.27 -4.40
C GLY A 351 -24.48 2.77 -4.63
N ASP A 352 -25.67 2.38 -5.09
CA ASP A 352 -26.02 0.96 -5.24
C ASP A 352 -25.53 0.40 -6.58
N SER A 353 -25.03 -0.83 -6.56
CA SER A 353 -24.56 -1.55 -7.75
C SER A 353 -24.96 -3.02 -7.73
N ASP A 354 -25.39 -3.54 -8.88
CA ASP A 354 -25.60 -4.97 -9.11
C ASP A 354 -24.44 -5.52 -9.94
N VAL A 355 -23.67 -6.42 -9.33
CA VAL A 355 -22.62 -7.19 -10.01
C VAL A 355 -23.26 -8.44 -10.59
N VAL A 356 -23.39 -8.47 -11.91
CA VAL A 356 -24.02 -9.56 -12.66
C VAL A 356 -22.95 -10.44 -13.28
N VAL A 357 -22.77 -11.62 -12.69
CA VAL A 357 -21.82 -12.63 -13.16
C VAL A 357 -22.56 -13.61 -14.06
N ARG A 358 -22.23 -13.64 -15.34
CA ARG A 358 -22.80 -14.53 -16.36
C ARG A 358 -21.92 -15.76 -16.55
N ASN A 359 -22.51 -16.80 -17.13
CA ASN A 359 -21.83 -18.03 -17.50
C ASN A 359 -21.15 -18.72 -16.30
N VAL A 360 -21.81 -18.70 -15.13
CA VAL A 360 -21.39 -19.44 -13.93
C VAL A 360 -21.62 -20.94 -14.17
N SER A 361 -20.57 -21.63 -14.61
CA SER A 361 -20.67 -23.03 -15.01
C SER A 361 -21.06 -23.97 -13.85
N PRO A 362 -22.14 -24.77 -13.99
CA PRO A 362 -22.49 -25.80 -13.02
C PRO A 362 -21.41 -26.87 -12.83
N SER A 363 -20.54 -27.11 -13.83
CA SER A 363 -19.43 -28.08 -13.69
C SER A 363 -18.32 -27.58 -12.78
N VAL A 364 -18.16 -26.26 -12.66
CA VAL A 364 -17.16 -25.63 -11.78
C VAL A 364 -17.78 -25.34 -10.41
N PHE A 365 -18.93 -24.68 -10.37
CA PHE A 365 -19.50 -24.14 -9.14
C PHE A 365 -20.67 -24.95 -8.56
N GLY A 366 -21.29 -25.82 -9.35
CA GLY A 366 -22.58 -26.42 -9.01
C GLY A 366 -23.76 -25.46 -9.24
N ARG A 367 -24.94 -25.81 -8.72
CA ARG A 367 -26.18 -25.01 -8.88
C ARG A 367 -26.33 -23.88 -7.87
N THR A 368 -25.41 -23.79 -6.91
CA THR A 368 -25.42 -22.75 -5.87
C THR A 368 -24.00 -22.27 -5.64
N VAL A 369 -23.82 -20.98 -5.41
CA VAL A 369 -22.54 -20.37 -5.01
C VAL A 369 -22.67 -19.70 -3.65
N THR A 370 -21.54 -19.54 -2.96
CA THR A 370 -21.40 -18.53 -1.91
C THR A 370 -20.75 -17.30 -2.52
N ALA A 371 -21.38 -16.14 -2.34
CA ALA A 371 -20.82 -14.83 -2.65
C ALA A 371 -20.35 -14.16 -1.35
N THR A 372 -19.05 -13.88 -1.26
CA THR A 372 -18.46 -13.10 -0.17
C THR A 372 -18.10 -11.71 -0.68
N VAL A 373 -18.60 -10.66 -0.04
CA VAL A 373 -18.31 -9.26 -0.37
C VAL A 373 -17.48 -8.65 0.75
N ALA A 374 -16.35 -8.04 0.41
CA ALA A 374 -15.48 -7.33 1.35
C ALA A 374 -15.11 -5.93 0.84
N GLU A 375 -14.79 -5.03 1.77
CA GLU A 375 -14.42 -3.62 1.50
C GLU A 375 -13.02 -3.29 2.03
N ALA A 376 -12.23 -2.65 1.16
CA ALA A 376 -11.02 -1.92 1.50
C ALA A 376 -11.31 -0.42 1.34
N ALA A 377 -11.53 0.25 2.47
CA ALA A 377 -11.87 1.67 2.50
C ALA A 377 -10.60 2.54 2.43
N TRP A 378 -10.74 3.77 1.96
CA TRP A 378 -9.63 4.71 2.02
C TRP A 378 -9.44 5.24 3.44
N SER A 379 -8.22 5.08 3.95
CA SER A 379 -7.82 5.49 5.30
C SER A 379 -6.86 6.69 5.33
N GLY A 380 -6.45 7.22 4.17
CA GLY A 380 -5.36 8.19 4.04
C GLY A 380 -4.05 7.55 3.60
N TYR A 381 -3.07 8.39 3.22
CA TYR A 381 -1.75 7.95 2.80
C TYR A 381 -0.95 7.33 3.96
N GLU A 382 -0.93 8.00 5.11
CA GLU A 382 -0.31 7.55 6.37
C GLU A 382 -1.37 6.99 7.37
N GLY A 383 -2.56 6.66 6.87
CA GLY A 383 -3.64 6.16 7.71
C GLY A 383 -3.72 4.64 7.65
N GLN A 384 -3.47 4.00 8.79
CA GLN A 384 -3.54 2.54 8.91
C GLN A 384 -4.94 1.99 8.56
N HIS A 385 -4.98 0.85 7.90
CA HIS A 385 -6.21 0.12 7.58
C HIS A 385 -6.11 -1.33 8.06
N ALA A 386 -7.07 -1.75 8.87
CA ALA A 386 -7.18 -3.15 9.32
C ALA A 386 -7.45 -4.10 8.14
N ALA A 387 -7.45 -5.41 8.40
CA ALA A 387 -7.87 -6.38 7.39
C ALA A 387 -9.24 -5.98 6.78
N PRO A 388 -9.44 -6.07 5.45
CA PRO A 388 -10.66 -5.63 4.79
C PRO A 388 -11.91 -6.26 5.39
N ARG A 389 -12.93 -5.44 5.63
CA ARG A 389 -14.15 -5.88 6.32
C ARG A 389 -14.99 -6.71 5.38
N VAL A 390 -15.37 -7.92 5.80
CA VAL A 390 -16.40 -8.70 5.09
C VAL A 390 -17.75 -8.05 5.39
N LEU A 391 -18.44 -7.57 4.35
CA LEU A 391 -19.73 -6.91 4.45
C LEU A 391 -20.90 -7.90 4.34
N ALA A 392 -20.73 -8.94 3.54
CA ALA A 392 -21.78 -9.93 3.32
C ALA A 392 -21.22 -11.30 2.95
N ARG A 393 -21.92 -12.35 3.37
CA ARG A 393 -21.76 -13.72 2.90
C ARG A 393 -23.14 -14.26 2.55
N THR A 394 -23.36 -14.54 1.27
CA THR A 394 -24.69 -14.91 0.78
C THR A 394 -24.60 -16.18 -0.04
N LYS A 395 -25.45 -17.16 0.25
CA LYS A 395 -25.64 -18.32 -0.62
C LYS A 395 -26.68 -17.97 -1.68
N VAL A 396 -26.32 -18.12 -2.95
CA VAL A 396 -27.14 -17.70 -4.09
C VAL A 396 -27.31 -18.87 -5.06
N ASN A 397 -28.52 -19.04 -5.60
CA ASN A 397 -28.76 -20.00 -6.68
C ASN A 397 -28.18 -19.45 -7.99
N VAL A 398 -27.54 -20.31 -8.76
CA VAL A 398 -27.22 -20.01 -10.15
C VAL A 398 -28.52 -20.12 -10.95
N ALA A 399 -28.91 -19.06 -11.66
CA ALA A 399 -30.11 -19.07 -12.48
C ALA A 399 -29.98 -20.06 -13.66
N ASP A 400 -31.11 -20.41 -14.28
CA ASP A 400 -31.14 -21.38 -15.38
C ASP A 400 -30.31 -20.94 -16.61
N ASP A 401 -30.14 -19.63 -16.79
CA ASP A 401 -29.28 -19.03 -17.82
C ASP A 401 -27.80 -18.93 -17.42
N GLY A 402 -27.42 -19.46 -16.26
CA GLY A 402 -26.06 -19.41 -15.72
C GLY A 402 -25.70 -18.08 -15.05
N THR A 403 -26.66 -17.22 -14.74
CA THR A 403 -26.41 -15.91 -14.11
C THR A 403 -26.46 -15.98 -12.58
N VAL A 404 -25.58 -15.20 -11.93
CA VAL A 404 -25.65 -14.84 -10.50
C VAL A 404 -25.60 -13.32 -10.39
N THR A 405 -26.50 -12.72 -9.62
CA THR A 405 -26.45 -11.27 -9.30
C THR A 405 -26.09 -11.09 -7.84
N VAL A 406 -25.02 -10.33 -7.58
CA VAL A 406 -24.58 -9.97 -6.23
C VAL A 406 -24.88 -8.48 -6.01
N PRO A 407 -25.86 -8.14 -5.15
CA PRO A 407 -26.19 -6.76 -4.85
C PRO A 407 -25.15 -6.17 -3.88
N LEU A 408 -24.58 -5.03 -4.24
CA LEU A 408 -23.77 -4.19 -3.37
C LEU A 408 -24.53 -2.88 -3.15
N ARG A 409 -24.64 -2.45 -1.90
CA ARG A 409 -25.48 -1.33 -1.50
C ARG A 409 -24.68 -0.31 -0.72
N GLY A 410 -24.90 0.97 -1.01
CA GLY A 410 -24.20 2.08 -0.38
C GLY A 410 -22.69 2.07 -0.61
N LEU A 411 -22.23 1.81 -1.84
CA LEU A 411 -20.80 1.89 -2.16
C LEU A 411 -20.27 3.31 -1.89
N HIS A 412 -19.00 3.38 -1.51
CA HIS A 412 -18.25 4.62 -1.33
C HIS A 412 -17.25 4.80 -2.47
N LYS A 413 -17.22 6.01 -3.03
CA LYS A 413 -16.36 6.35 -4.19
C LYS A 413 -14.88 6.02 -3.97
N MET A 414 -14.39 6.25 -2.75
CA MET A 414 -12.97 6.05 -2.40
C MET A 414 -12.63 4.61 -1.99
N SER A 415 -13.63 3.74 -1.81
CA SER A 415 -13.42 2.34 -1.44
C SER A 415 -13.28 1.43 -2.65
N ALA A 416 -12.55 0.32 -2.47
CA ALA A 416 -12.58 -0.82 -3.37
C ALA A 416 -13.31 -1.98 -2.69
N TYR A 417 -13.97 -2.79 -3.51
CA TYR A 417 -14.74 -3.94 -3.08
C TYR A 417 -14.21 -5.20 -3.76
N ARG A 418 -14.27 -6.32 -3.05
CA ARG A 418 -13.98 -7.64 -3.60
C ARG A 418 -15.20 -8.53 -3.46
N VAL A 419 -15.64 -9.11 -4.57
CA VAL A 419 -16.61 -10.21 -4.61
C VAL A 419 -15.88 -11.50 -4.92
N VAL A 420 -16.07 -12.52 -4.08
CA VAL A 420 -15.57 -13.87 -4.33
C VAL A 420 -16.75 -14.82 -4.49
N LEU A 421 -16.79 -15.56 -5.60
CA LEU A 421 -17.71 -16.68 -5.79
C LEU A 421 -16.99 -18.01 -5.59
N THR A 422 -17.51 -18.85 -4.71
CA THR A 422 -17.09 -20.25 -4.50
C THR A 422 -18.29 -21.19 -4.58
N PRO A 423 -18.10 -22.51 -4.81
CA PRO A 423 -19.19 -23.47 -4.77
C PRO A 423 -19.93 -23.42 -3.42
N GLY A 424 -21.26 -23.48 -3.45
CA GLY A 424 -22.10 -23.23 -2.27
C GLY A 424 -22.18 -24.38 -1.26
N GLY A 425 -21.80 -25.60 -1.68
CA GLY A 425 -21.77 -26.79 -0.82
C GLY A 425 -23.06 -27.05 -0.03
N SER A 426 -22.93 -27.82 1.06
CA SER A 426 -23.97 -27.97 2.09
C SER A 426 -23.89 -26.86 3.14
N GLY A 427 -25.00 -26.60 3.84
CA GLY A 427 -25.08 -25.56 4.86
C GLY A 427 -25.18 -24.14 4.31
N THR A 428 -25.04 -23.16 5.21
CA THR A 428 -25.10 -21.72 4.92
C THR A 428 -23.91 -21.04 5.62
N PRO A 429 -23.26 -20.06 4.98
CA PRO A 429 -22.24 -19.26 5.65
C PRO A 429 -22.80 -18.52 6.86
N SER A 430 -21.96 -18.29 7.86
CA SER A 430 -22.27 -17.36 8.94
C SER A 430 -22.41 -15.96 8.34
N ALA A 431 -23.48 -15.25 8.72
CA ALA A 431 -23.63 -13.85 8.36
C ALA A 431 -22.38 -13.05 8.78
N ALA A 432 -22.01 -12.06 7.98
CA ALA A 432 -20.95 -11.15 8.36
C ALA A 432 -21.39 -10.32 9.57
N ASP A 433 -20.54 -10.21 10.58
CA ASP A 433 -20.77 -9.33 11.73
C ASP A 433 -20.26 -7.93 11.37
N VAL A 434 -21.15 -7.10 10.85
CA VAL A 434 -20.84 -5.73 10.43
C VAL A 434 -21.32 -4.77 11.52
N PRO A 435 -20.41 -4.17 12.31
CA PRO A 435 -20.82 -3.17 13.29
C PRO A 435 -21.43 -1.97 12.57
N TRP A 436 -22.38 -1.29 13.24
CA TRP A 436 -22.86 -0.01 12.76
C TRP A 436 -21.69 0.96 12.61
N SER A 437 -21.65 1.69 11.49
CA SER A 437 -20.71 2.77 11.28
C SER A 437 -21.34 3.95 10.55
N ALA A 438 -20.78 5.14 10.76
CA ALA A 438 -21.17 6.37 10.06
C ALA A 438 -19.97 7.31 9.93
N SER A 439 -19.90 8.02 8.81
CA SER A 439 -18.89 9.03 8.50
C SER A 439 -19.50 10.43 8.53
N TYR A 440 -18.74 11.42 9.00
CA TYR A 440 -19.15 12.81 9.10
C TYR A 440 -18.03 13.71 8.59
N GLU A 441 -18.30 14.44 7.52
CA GLU A 441 -17.32 15.32 6.86
C GLU A 441 -17.05 16.57 7.70
N ALA A 442 -15.80 17.03 7.73
CA ALA A 442 -15.41 18.20 8.52
C ALA A 442 -15.98 19.50 7.94
N GLU A 443 -16.09 19.60 6.62
CA GLU A 443 -16.64 20.78 5.94
C GLU A 443 -18.14 20.99 6.20
N ASP A 444 -18.87 19.95 6.61
CA ASP A 444 -20.29 20.00 6.96
C ASP A 444 -20.52 20.28 8.46
N ALA A 445 -19.45 20.25 9.26
CA ALA A 445 -19.50 20.45 10.71
C ALA A 445 -19.53 21.93 11.11
N ALA A 446 -19.78 22.20 12.40
CA ALA A 446 -19.74 23.56 12.92
C ALA A 446 -18.28 24.04 13.09
N ILE A 447 -17.79 24.86 12.16
CA ILE A 447 -16.41 25.37 12.15
C ILE A 447 -16.33 26.72 12.87
N THR A 448 -15.41 26.84 13.83
CA THR A 448 -15.04 28.12 14.46
C THR A 448 -13.57 28.39 14.16
N ALA A 449 -13.27 29.57 13.60
CA ALA A 449 -11.89 29.99 13.27
C ALA A 449 -11.08 28.92 12.50
N GLY A 450 -11.66 28.42 11.41
CA GLY A 450 -11.05 27.52 10.44
C GLY A 450 -11.58 27.83 9.03
N GLN A 451 -10.99 27.23 8.00
CA GLN A 451 -11.36 27.42 6.60
C GLN A 451 -11.53 26.08 5.90
N VAL A 452 -12.57 25.98 5.06
CA VAL A 452 -12.76 24.83 4.17
C VAL A 452 -11.89 25.03 2.93
N TYR A 453 -11.07 24.04 2.58
CA TYR A 453 -10.31 24.02 1.33
C TYR A 453 -10.84 22.93 0.39
N THR A 454 -10.68 23.15 -0.91
CA THR A 454 -10.90 22.10 -1.92
C THR A 454 -9.54 21.53 -2.29
N GLN A 455 -9.42 20.21 -2.16
CA GLN A 455 -8.18 19.47 -2.39
C GLN A 455 -8.23 18.78 -3.76
N GLY A 456 -7.60 17.62 -3.91
CA GLY A 456 -7.49 16.91 -5.19
C GLY A 456 -8.83 16.75 -5.90
N THR A 457 -8.90 17.23 -7.14
CA THR A 457 -10.07 17.11 -8.02
C THR A 457 -9.65 16.58 -9.39
N VAL A 458 -10.62 16.25 -10.26
CA VAL A 458 -10.31 15.87 -11.65
C VAL A 458 -9.49 16.94 -12.37
N SER A 459 -9.83 18.22 -12.17
CA SER A 459 -9.11 19.37 -12.76
C SER A 459 -7.81 19.73 -12.03
N ASN A 460 -7.67 19.38 -10.75
CA ASN A 460 -6.45 19.54 -9.95
C ASN A 460 -5.95 18.18 -9.46
N ALA A 461 -5.45 17.37 -10.38
CA ALA A 461 -4.97 16.02 -10.10
C ALA A 461 -3.71 16.00 -9.22
N ASN A 462 -2.95 17.09 -9.21
CA ASN A 462 -1.76 17.26 -8.36
C ASN A 462 -2.09 17.60 -6.90
N GLY A 463 -3.36 17.86 -6.57
CA GLY A 463 -3.81 17.97 -5.18
C GLY A 463 -3.95 16.60 -4.52
N TYR A 464 -3.75 16.53 -3.21
CA TYR A 464 -3.94 15.30 -2.44
C TYR A 464 -5.41 14.94 -2.28
N ALA A 465 -5.69 13.65 -2.12
CA ALA A 465 -7.04 13.16 -1.86
C ALA A 465 -7.57 13.66 -0.50
N ALA A 466 -8.86 13.99 -0.48
CA ALA A 466 -9.65 14.25 0.73
C ALA A 466 -11.06 13.70 0.54
N SER A 467 -11.74 13.30 1.62
CA SER A 467 -13.17 12.93 1.57
C SER A 467 -13.95 14.08 0.97
N GLY A 468 -14.94 13.79 0.12
CA GLY A 468 -15.73 14.87 -0.49
C GLY A 468 -14.92 15.91 -1.30
N THR A 469 -13.63 15.66 -1.56
CA THR A 469 -12.63 16.61 -2.11
C THR A 469 -12.34 17.84 -1.22
N LYS A 470 -12.66 17.81 0.07
CA LYS A 470 -12.50 18.96 0.96
C LYS A 470 -11.94 18.57 2.33
N ASP A 471 -11.43 19.56 3.04
CA ASP A 471 -11.00 19.48 4.43
C ASP A 471 -11.17 20.83 5.12
N VAL A 472 -10.97 20.86 6.44
CA VAL A 472 -10.95 22.06 7.26
C VAL A 472 -9.54 22.28 7.81
N GLY A 473 -8.86 23.30 7.29
CA GLY A 473 -7.57 23.79 7.76
C GLY A 473 -7.68 25.18 8.40
N SER A 474 -6.55 25.88 8.54
CA SER A 474 -6.45 27.17 9.25
C SER A 474 -6.96 27.10 10.70
N LEU A 475 -6.84 25.93 11.33
CA LEU A 475 -7.30 25.68 12.71
C LEU A 475 -6.22 26.08 13.72
N ASN A 476 -5.65 27.28 13.56
CA ASN A 476 -4.44 27.74 14.24
C ASN A 476 -4.67 28.84 15.30
N GLN A 477 -5.91 29.30 15.48
CA GLN A 477 -6.25 30.28 16.52
C GLN A 477 -6.58 29.56 17.84
N ALA A 478 -6.39 30.25 18.97
CA ALA A 478 -6.73 29.69 20.29
C ALA A 478 -8.22 29.30 20.42
N THR A 479 -9.09 29.87 19.59
CA THR A 479 -10.53 29.58 19.54
C THR A 479 -10.91 28.56 18.45
N SER A 480 -9.96 28.09 17.64
CA SER A 480 -10.21 27.17 16.53
C SER A 480 -10.81 25.85 17.02
N LYS A 481 -11.92 25.44 16.42
CA LYS A 481 -12.57 24.15 16.71
C LYS A 481 -13.51 23.72 15.59
N VAL A 482 -13.74 22.41 15.51
CA VAL A 482 -14.76 21.79 14.64
C VAL A 482 -15.70 20.95 15.51
N GLY A 483 -17.01 21.23 15.43
CA GLY A 483 -18.06 20.54 16.16
C GLY A 483 -18.89 19.64 15.24
N PHE A 484 -18.63 18.34 15.28
CA PHE A 484 -19.34 17.34 14.49
C PHE A 484 -20.66 16.96 15.16
N THR A 485 -21.76 17.17 14.46
CA THR A 485 -23.07 16.68 14.90
C THR A 485 -23.24 15.24 14.46
N VAL A 486 -23.27 14.31 15.42
CA VAL A 486 -23.37 12.87 15.16
C VAL A 486 -24.69 12.31 15.70
N THR A 487 -25.17 11.21 15.13
CA THR A 487 -26.31 10.45 15.68
C THR A 487 -25.94 8.98 15.76
N VAL A 488 -26.09 8.38 16.94
CA VAL A 488 -25.77 6.97 17.17
C VAL A 488 -27.02 6.17 17.55
N PRO A 489 -27.13 4.90 17.13
CA PRO A 489 -28.38 4.15 17.24
C PRO A 489 -28.64 3.57 18.64
N LYS A 490 -27.61 3.44 19.48
CA LYS A 490 -27.67 2.78 20.79
C LYS A 490 -26.64 3.36 21.76
N ASP A 491 -26.90 3.24 23.06
CA ASP A 491 -25.89 3.47 24.09
C ASP A 491 -24.70 2.53 23.89
N GLY A 492 -23.46 3.04 24.01
CA GLY A 492 -22.29 2.19 23.90
C GLY A 492 -20.96 2.95 23.77
N THR A 493 -19.89 2.17 23.58
CA THR A 493 -18.58 2.68 23.19
C THR A 493 -18.44 2.60 21.68
N TYR A 494 -17.89 3.65 21.09
CA TYR A 494 -17.63 3.76 19.66
C TYR A 494 -16.13 4.01 19.43
N ASP A 495 -15.58 3.34 18.43
CA ASP A 495 -14.32 3.74 17.79
C ASP A 495 -14.56 5.03 17.02
N LEU A 496 -13.78 6.05 17.35
CA LEU A 496 -13.74 7.33 16.64
C LEU A 496 -12.40 7.40 15.88
N ALA A 497 -12.46 7.26 14.56
CA ALA A 497 -11.32 7.53 13.70
C ALA A 497 -11.38 8.98 13.22
N ILE A 498 -10.29 9.71 13.38
CA ILE A 498 -10.14 11.11 12.96
C ILE A 498 -9.14 11.13 11.81
N LEU A 499 -9.58 11.48 10.61
CA LEU A 499 -8.68 11.67 9.47
C LEU A 499 -8.16 13.10 9.49
N TYR A 500 -6.84 13.24 9.46
CA TYR A 500 -6.17 14.50 9.76
C TYR A 500 -4.89 14.73 8.95
N GLY A 501 -4.41 15.96 8.94
CA GLY A 501 -3.03 16.31 8.56
C GLY A 501 -2.34 17.13 9.65
N ASN A 502 -1.04 16.91 9.86
CA ASN A 502 -0.20 17.62 10.83
C ASN A 502 1.15 18.00 10.21
N GLN A 503 1.28 19.26 9.83
CA GLN A 503 2.46 19.87 9.22
C GLN A 503 3.41 20.54 10.21
N SER A 504 3.15 20.43 11.51
CA SER A 504 3.83 21.29 12.51
C SER A 504 5.29 20.93 12.76
N GLY A 505 5.77 19.79 12.25
CA GLY A 505 7.13 19.30 12.44
C GLY A 505 7.32 18.49 13.73
N GLY A 506 6.27 18.30 14.53
CA GLY A 506 6.22 17.41 15.69
C GLY A 506 4.77 17.02 16.05
N PRO A 507 4.56 16.27 17.14
CA PRO A 507 3.22 15.88 17.56
C PRO A 507 2.32 17.11 17.86
N ALA A 508 1.17 17.20 17.18
CA ALA A 508 0.15 18.23 17.44
C ALA A 508 -0.97 17.66 18.32
N THR A 509 -1.78 18.53 18.94
CA THR A 509 -2.90 18.08 19.79
C THR A 509 -4.20 18.85 19.57
N GLN A 510 -5.32 18.17 19.84
CA GLN A 510 -6.64 18.79 20.01
C GLN A 510 -7.29 18.30 21.30
N LYS A 511 -8.28 19.04 21.79
CA LYS A 511 -9.15 18.67 22.91
C LYS A 511 -10.47 18.15 22.36
N LEU A 512 -10.73 16.86 22.57
CA LEU A 512 -11.96 16.18 22.19
C LEU A 512 -12.96 16.23 23.34
N SER A 513 -14.15 16.81 23.14
CA SER A 513 -15.25 16.77 24.11
C SER A 513 -16.55 16.27 23.48
N VAL A 514 -17.40 15.65 24.31
CA VAL A 514 -18.74 15.19 23.96
C VAL A 514 -19.76 16.10 24.64
N ASP A 515 -20.65 16.72 23.87
CA ASP A 515 -21.73 17.60 24.35
C ASP A 515 -21.26 18.72 25.31
N GLY A 516 -20.04 19.23 25.11
CA GLY A 516 -19.45 20.25 25.95
C GLY A 516 -18.97 19.76 27.33
N GLY A 517 -18.95 18.45 27.57
CA GLY A 517 -18.38 17.83 28.76
C GLY A 517 -16.85 17.93 28.84
N GLU A 518 -16.27 17.20 29.79
CA GLU A 518 -14.81 17.17 30.00
C GLU A 518 -14.07 16.73 28.74
N ALA A 519 -13.00 17.46 28.40
CA ALA A 519 -12.24 17.22 27.19
C ALA A 519 -11.03 16.30 27.44
N THR A 520 -10.82 15.35 26.54
CA THR A 520 -9.62 14.51 26.50
C THR A 520 -8.64 15.03 25.44
N THR A 521 -7.34 15.00 25.73
CA THR A 521 -6.32 15.35 24.72
C THR A 521 -6.18 14.24 23.70
N VAL A 522 -6.26 14.59 22.41
CA VAL A 522 -5.89 13.72 21.30
C VAL A 522 -4.57 14.22 20.73
N THR A 523 -3.58 13.33 20.63
CA THR A 523 -2.26 13.63 20.04
C THR A 523 -2.15 12.99 18.66
N TYR A 524 -1.67 13.79 17.72
CA TYR A 524 -1.57 13.50 16.31
C TYR A 524 -0.10 13.49 15.87
N PRO A 525 0.45 12.33 15.47
CA PRO A 525 1.77 12.26 14.86
C PRO A 525 1.90 13.16 13.63
N SER A 526 3.12 13.59 13.31
CA SER A 526 3.41 14.38 12.11
C SER A 526 3.05 13.62 10.84
N THR A 527 2.59 14.36 9.85
CA THR A 527 2.43 13.92 8.47
C THR A 527 3.41 14.69 7.58
N GLU A 528 3.58 14.24 6.35
CA GLU A 528 4.47 14.92 5.39
C GLU A 528 4.13 16.41 5.24
N ASN A 529 2.83 16.70 5.14
CA ASN A 529 2.27 18.04 5.06
C ASN A 529 0.80 18.02 5.53
N TRP A 530 0.15 19.19 5.56
CA TRP A 530 -1.20 19.38 6.08
C TRP A 530 -2.30 18.71 5.23
N THR A 531 -1.99 18.41 3.97
CA THR A 531 -2.87 17.71 3.02
C THR A 531 -2.61 16.20 2.94
N TYR A 532 -1.51 15.71 3.52
CA TYR A 532 -1.14 14.31 3.55
C TYR A 532 -1.88 13.58 4.68
N ARG A 533 -2.98 12.90 4.36
CA ARG A 533 -3.88 12.33 5.37
C ARG A 533 -3.28 11.17 6.13
N ALA A 534 -3.33 11.27 7.45
CA ALA A 534 -3.19 10.18 8.39
C ALA A 534 -4.53 9.92 9.10
N LYS A 535 -4.54 8.92 9.97
CA LYS A 535 -5.73 8.54 10.76
C LYS A 535 -5.35 8.32 12.21
N LYS A 536 -6.12 8.92 13.13
CA LYS A 536 -5.97 8.72 14.57
C LYS A 536 -7.23 8.05 15.14
N ASP A 537 -7.05 6.87 15.71
CA ASP A 537 -8.13 6.13 16.38
C ASP A 537 -8.16 6.45 17.89
N VAL A 538 -9.34 6.81 18.41
CA VAL A 538 -9.64 6.97 19.84
C VAL A 538 -11.02 6.37 20.17
N THR A 539 -11.43 6.39 21.44
CA THR A 539 -12.75 5.88 21.84
C THR A 539 -13.61 6.94 22.50
N VAL A 540 -14.90 6.91 22.21
CA VAL A 540 -15.91 7.74 22.88
C VAL A 540 -17.06 6.88 23.40
N ARG A 541 -17.69 7.30 24.49
CA ARG A 541 -18.91 6.69 25.01
C ARG A 541 -20.08 7.63 24.73
N LEU A 542 -21.11 7.12 24.07
CA LEU A 542 -22.26 7.90 23.61
C LEU A 542 -23.55 7.19 24.04
N SER A 543 -24.56 7.97 24.41
CA SER A 543 -25.93 7.46 24.55
C SER A 543 -26.60 7.37 23.18
N GLN A 544 -27.72 6.68 23.08
CA GLN A 544 -28.55 6.69 21.89
C GLN A 544 -29.00 8.11 21.58
N GLY A 545 -28.90 8.50 20.31
CA GLY A 545 -29.41 9.78 19.81
C GLY A 545 -28.29 10.69 19.34
N LYS A 546 -28.58 11.99 19.39
CA LYS A 546 -27.77 13.05 18.79
C LYS A 546 -26.73 13.58 19.79
N HIS A 547 -25.50 13.75 19.34
CA HIS A 547 -24.38 14.27 20.12
C HIS A 547 -23.58 15.30 19.30
N VAL A 548 -22.82 16.15 19.99
CA VAL A 548 -21.81 17.01 19.37
C VAL A 548 -20.42 16.61 19.86
N LEU A 549 -19.59 16.10 18.93
CA LEU A 549 -18.17 15.83 19.18
C LEU A 549 -17.37 17.05 18.75
N THR A 550 -16.73 17.73 19.69
CA THR A 550 -15.92 18.92 19.40
C THR A 550 -14.44 18.59 19.47
N LEU A 551 -13.71 18.88 18.39
CA LEU A 551 -12.25 18.90 18.34
C LEU A 551 -11.76 20.35 18.37
N ALA A 552 -11.32 20.81 19.53
CA ALA A 552 -10.76 22.16 19.71
C ALA A 552 -9.24 22.15 19.65
N LYS A 553 -8.63 23.19 19.09
CA LYS A 553 -7.17 23.32 18.99
C LYS A 553 -6.52 23.16 20.37
N GLY A 554 -5.53 22.28 20.45
CA GLY A 554 -4.59 22.19 21.56
C GLY A 554 -3.29 22.87 21.16
N ASP A 555 -2.22 22.08 21.18
CA ASP A 555 -0.91 22.48 20.69
C ASP A 555 -0.77 22.29 19.17
N ALA A 556 -0.11 23.24 18.51
CA ALA A 556 0.02 23.33 17.06
C ALA A 556 -1.33 23.28 16.28
N GLU A 557 -1.26 23.21 14.96
CA GLU A 557 -2.42 23.11 14.06
C GLU A 557 -2.63 21.66 13.61
N VAL A 558 -3.90 21.26 13.48
CA VAL A 558 -4.31 19.98 12.88
C VAL A 558 -5.41 20.26 11.86
N THR A 559 -5.19 19.85 10.63
CA THR A 559 -6.21 19.87 9.57
C THR A 559 -7.14 18.68 9.73
N LEU A 560 -8.45 18.86 9.53
CA LEU A 560 -9.45 17.80 9.69
C LEU A 560 -10.14 17.51 8.36
N ASP A 561 -10.17 16.24 7.97
CA ASP A 561 -10.85 15.76 6.76
C ASP A 561 -12.27 15.27 7.12
N ARG A 562 -12.33 14.19 7.90
CA ARG A 562 -13.60 13.62 8.40
C ARG A 562 -13.41 12.88 9.71
N ILE A 563 -14.53 12.52 10.35
CA ILE A 563 -14.56 11.51 11.41
C ILE A 563 -15.40 10.31 11.02
N ASP A 564 -14.94 9.12 11.41
CA ASP A 564 -15.70 7.87 11.27
C ASP A 564 -16.02 7.31 12.67
N LEU A 565 -17.29 6.99 12.93
CA LEU A 565 -17.74 6.27 14.12
C LEU A 565 -18.04 4.82 13.77
N THR A 566 -17.52 3.87 14.55
CA THR A 566 -17.89 2.45 14.47
C THR A 566 -18.29 1.93 15.85
N ALA A 567 -19.45 1.27 15.96
CA ALA A 567 -19.90 0.69 17.22
C ALA A 567 -18.99 -0.47 17.66
N ARG A 568 -18.52 -0.45 18.91
CA ARG A 568 -17.75 -1.58 19.47
C ARG A 568 -18.69 -2.68 19.97
N ALA A 569 -18.63 -3.84 19.34
CA ALA A 569 -19.40 -5.03 19.73
C ALA A 569 -18.57 -6.07 20.54
N GLY A 570 -17.25 -5.92 20.60
CA GLY A 570 -16.33 -6.85 21.25
C GLY A 570 -14.87 -6.47 20.99
N ALA A 571 -13.95 -7.40 21.29
CA ALA A 571 -12.55 -7.25 20.88
C ALA A 571 -12.44 -7.28 19.35
N ALA A 572 -11.57 -6.46 18.77
CA ALA A 572 -11.28 -6.50 17.34
C ALA A 572 -10.90 -7.92 16.93
N SER A 573 -11.48 -8.40 15.83
CA SER A 573 -11.20 -9.72 15.28
C SER A 573 -11.31 -9.75 13.77
N ALA A 574 -10.54 -10.65 13.15
CA ALA A 574 -10.58 -10.93 11.73
C ALA A 574 -10.43 -12.45 11.51
N SER A 575 -11.15 -12.97 10.52
CA SER A 575 -10.97 -14.32 10.01
C SER A 575 -10.30 -14.24 8.65
N TYR A 576 -9.15 -14.90 8.50
CA TYR A 576 -8.45 -15.00 7.22
C TYR A 576 -8.80 -16.34 6.57
N GLU A 577 -9.60 -16.32 5.50
CA GLU A 577 -10.06 -17.54 4.83
C GLU A 577 -8.90 -18.28 4.13
N ALA A 578 -8.72 -19.56 4.46
CA ALA A 578 -7.59 -20.35 3.96
C ALA A 578 -7.63 -20.58 2.46
N THR A 579 -8.82 -20.61 1.85
CA THR A 579 -8.97 -20.75 0.40
C THR A 579 -8.56 -19.49 -0.38
N LEU A 580 -8.34 -18.36 0.30
CA LEU A 580 -7.88 -17.09 -0.27
C LEU A 580 -6.43 -16.76 0.13
N ALA A 581 -5.76 -17.65 0.88
CA ALA A 581 -4.37 -17.48 1.27
C ALA A 581 -3.43 -17.60 0.06
N ASP A 582 -2.22 -17.05 0.19
CA ASP A 582 -1.13 -17.44 -0.72
C ASP A 582 -0.77 -18.90 -0.45
N ILE A 583 -0.55 -19.66 -1.52
CA ILE A 583 -0.27 -21.09 -1.42
C ILE A 583 1.01 -21.48 -2.16
N SER A 584 1.71 -22.47 -1.62
CA SER A 584 2.70 -23.25 -2.35
C SER A 584 2.41 -24.75 -2.21
N GLY A 585 2.89 -25.55 -3.16
CA GLY A 585 2.52 -26.97 -3.26
C GLY A 585 1.28 -27.17 -4.14
N ARG A 586 0.48 -28.19 -3.83
CA ARG A 586 -0.74 -28.55 -4.56
C ARG A 586 -1.87 -28.90 -3.58
N PRO A 587 -2.26 -27.97 -2.69
CA PRO A 587 -3.36 -28.22 -1.78
C PRO A 587 -4.66 -28.42 -2.56
N ALA A 588 -5.56 -29.23 -2.01
CA ALA A 588 -6.89 -29.42 -2.59
C ALA A 588 -7.89 -28.42 -1.98
N TYR A 589 -8.95 -28.11 -2.72
CA TYR A 589 -10.02 -27.22 -2.27
C TYR A 589 -11.29 -28.04 -2.02
N ASP A 590 -11.75 -28.06 -0.77
CA ASP A 590 -12.97 -28.73 -0.36
C ASP A 590 -14.10 -27.71 -0.16
N TYR A 591 -15.06 -27.73 -1.08
CA TYR A 591 -16.28 -26.92 -1.02
C TYR A 591 -17.53 -27.76 -0.71
N SER A 592 -17.38 -28.91 -0.07
CA SER A 592 -18.51 -29.74 0.35
C SER A 592 -19.41 -29.05 1.39
N SER A 593 -18.89 -28.04 2.10
CA SER A 593 -19.63 -27.22 3.05
C SER A 593 -19.25 -25.75 2.94
N SER A 594 -20.25 -24.86 3.08
CA SER A 594 -20.06 -23.41 3.23
C SER A 594 -20.25 -22.91 4.66
N ALA A 595 -20.31 -23.80 5.66
CA ALA A 595 -20.47 -23.39 7.05
C ALA A 595 -19.29 -22.52 7.54
N GLY A 596 -19.57 -21.53 8.39
CA GLY A 596 -18.56 -20.59 8.90
C GLY A 596 -18.26 -19.47 7.91
N VAL A 597 -17.00 -19.35 7.46
CA VAL A 597 -16.55 -18.25 6.58
C VAL A 597 -17.04 -18.33 5.14
N GLY A 598 -17.74 -19.40 4.74
CA GLY A 598 -18.45 -19.46 3.45
C GLY A 598 -17.64 -19.93 2.25
N THR A 599 -16.32 -19.90 2.33
CA THR A 599 -15.42 -20.17 1.20
C THR A 599 -14.86 -21.60 1.16
N GLY A 600 -15.41 -22.53 1.95
CA GLY A 600 -14.93 -23.92 2.01
C GLY A 600 -13.68 -24.10 2.88
N ALA A 601 -12.88 -25.13 2.59
CA ALA A 601 -11.63 -25.43 3.29
C ALA A 601 -10.49 -25.71 2.31
N LEU A 602 -9.29 -25.26 2.65
CA LEU A 602 -8.05 -25.62 1.98
C LEU A 602 -7.48 -26.88 2.66
N VAL A 603 -7.28 -27.94 1.88
CA VAL A 603 -6.74 -29.22 2.37
C VAL A 603 -5.24 -29.23 2.13
N LEU A 604 -4.48 -29.02 3.21
CA LEU A 604 -3.02 -29.04 3.23
C LEU A 604 -2.52 -30.47 3.49
N ARG A 605 -1.61 -30.95 2.65
CA ARG A 605 -0.85 -32.19 2.83
C ARG A 605 0.64 -31.87 3.03
N SER A 606 1.43 -32.90 3.32
CA SER A 606 2.89 -32.76 3.38
C SER A 606 3.45 -32.09 2.11
N GLY A 607 4.19 -31.00 2.28
CA GLY A 607 4.72 -30.16 1.21
C GLY A 607 3.84 -28.96 0.82
N ASP A 608 2.58 -28.91 1.25
CA ASP A 608 1.69 -27.77 1.04
C ASP A 608 1.89 -26.70 2.12
N LYS A 609 1.72 -25.44 1.73
CA LYS A 609 1.80 -24.27 2.61
C LYS A 609 0.68 -23.29 2.27
N ALA A 610 0.06 -22.70 3.28
CA ALA A 610 -0.79 -21.52 3.18
C ALA A 610 -0.14 -20.35 3.93
N VAL A 611 -0.17 -19.13 3.41
CA VAL A 611 0.39 -17.94 4.07
C VAL A 611 -0.71 -16.90 4.24
N PHE A 612 -0.89 -16.45 5.49
CA PHE A 612 -1.87 -15.46 5.90
C PHE A 612 -1.17 -14.13 6.21
N ASP A 613 -1.67 -13.04 5.65
CA ASP A 613 -1.16 -11.69 5.88
C ASP A 613 -1.98 -11.05 7.01
N VAL A 614 -1.49 -11.22 8.25
CA VAL A 614 -2.21 -10.88 9.48
C VAL A 614 -1.90 -9.44 9.91
N TYR A 615 -2.94 -8.62 10.00
CA TYR A 615 -2.85 -7.27 10.52
C TYR A 615 -2.85 -7.21 12.06
N ALA A 616 -1.97 -6.39 12.62
CA ALA A 616 -1.98 -5.97 14.02
C ALA A 616 -1.98 -4.43 14.11
N PRO A 617 -2.90 -3.80 14.86
CA PRO A 617 -2.97 -2.34 14.99
C PRO A 617 -1.79 -1.72 15.79
N ARG A 618 -1.07 -2.55 16.54
CA ARG A 618 0.13 -2.18 17.30
C ARG A 618 0.92 -3.43 17.67
N ASP A 619 2.18 -3.24 18.05
CA ASP A 619 3.03 -4.29 18.59
C ASP A 619 2.42 -4.89 19.88
N GLY A 620 2.41 -6.22 19.99
CA GLY A 620 1.90 -6.89 21.20
C GLY A 620 1.39 -8.31 20.97
N TYR A 621 0.82 -8.91 22.02
CA TYR A 621 0.25 -10.26 21.96
C TYR A 621 -1.20 -10.26 21.48
N PHE A 622 -1.50 -11.18 20.56
CA PHE A 622 -2.83 -11.45 20.01
C PHE A 622 -3.20 -12.92 20.21
N THR A 623 -4.51 -13.18 20.20
CA THR A 623 -5.05 -14.55 20.22
C THR A 623 -5.24 -15.04 18.80
N VAL A 624 -4.61 -16.15 18.45
CA VAL A 624 -4.64 -16.77 17.12
C VAL A 624 -5.23 -18.17 17.22
N VAL A 625 -6.26 -18.48 16.43
CA VAL A 625 -7.00 -19.75 16.45
C VAL A 625 -7.07 -20.35 15.04
N PRO A 626 -6.40 -21.47 14.75
CA PRO A 626 -6.60 -22.17 13.48
C PRO A 626 -7.92 -22.94 13.48
N ARG A 627 -8.78 -22.68 12.50
CA ARG A 627 -10.00 -23.46 12.25
C ARG A 627 -9.69 -24.62 11.31
N SER A 628 -8.93 -25.58 11.83
CA SER A 628 -8.47 -26.77 11.09
C SER A 628 -9.13 -28.06 11.60
N SER A 629 -9.05 -29.14 10.81
CA SER A 629 -9.51 -30.49 11.20
C SER A 629 -8.47 -31.28 12.01
N ALA A 630 -7.21 -30.90 11.94
CA ALA A 630 -6.07 -31.54 12.61
C ALA A 630 -5.02 -30.48 12.98
N ALA A 631 -4.05 -30.86 13.81
CA ALA A 631 -2.98 -29.95 14.20
C ALA A 631 -2.21 -29.41 12.98
N VAL A 632 -1.79 -28.15 13.08
CA VAL A 632 -1.03 -27.44 12.05
C VAL A 632 0.22 -26.84 12.66
N GLN A 633 1.23 -26.59 11.85
CA GLN A 633 2.40 -25.80 12.23
C GLN A 633 2.20 -24.37 11.73
N LEU A 634 2.34 -23.39 12.62
CA LEU A 634 2.35 -21.96 12.28
C LEU A 634 3.78 -21.44 12.39
N SER A 635 4.27 -20.76 11.35
CA SER A 635 5.59 -20.15 11.30
C SER A 635 5.48 -18.64 11.08
N LEU A 636 6.13 -17.87 11.95
CA LEU A 636 6.22 -16.41 11.89
C LEU A 636 7.49 -15.95 12.62
N HIS A 637 8.09 -14.83 12.20
CA HIS A 637 9.28 -14.25 12.84
C HIS A 637 10.44 -15.25 13.06
N GLY A 638 10.56 -16.25 12.19
CA GLY A 638 11.57 -17.30 12.29
C GLY A 638 11.35 -18.33 13.42
N GLU A 639 10.20 -18.34 14.09
CA GLU A 639 9.77 -19.41 15.01
C GLU A 639 8.67 -20.26 14.35
N THR A 640 8.59 -21.55 14.70
CA THR A 640 7.50 -22.45 14.28
C THR A 640 6.86 -23.09 15.51
N VAL A 641 5.54 -23.03 15.59
CA VAL A 641 4.76 -23.56 16.72
C VAL A 641 3.64 -24.50 16.27
N THR A 642 3.40 -25.54 17.06
CA THR A 642 2.29 -26.46 16.84
C THR A 642 1.00 -25.90 17.41
N ALA A 643 -0.01 -25.78 16.56
CA ALA A 643 -1.33 -25.27 16.91
C ALA A 643 -2.36 -26.40 16.84
N ALA A 644 -3.03 -26.66 17.96
CA ALA A 644 -4.13 -27.63 18.02
C ALA A 644 -5.41 -27.03 17.40
N PRO A 645 -6.25 -27.85 16.74
CA PRO A 645 -7.52 -27.42 16.15
C PRO A 645 -8.39 -26.61 17.10
N GLY A 646 -8.77 -25.39 16.71
CA GLY A 646 -9.69 -24.55 17.46
C GLY A 646 -9.19 -24.10 18.83
N ARG A 647 -7.92 -24.35 19.18
CA ARG A 647 -7.32 -23.90 20.44
C ARG A 647 -6.62 -22.55 20.24
N PRO A 648 -6.81 -21.59 21.15
CA PRO A 648 -6.12 -20.31 21.09
C PRO A 648 -4.63 -20.47 21.37
N LEU A 649 -3.82 -19.81 20.55
CA LEU A 649 -2.42 -19.51 20.78
C LEU A 649 -2.26 -18.03 21.07
N ARG A 650 -1.27 -17.69 21.89
CA ARG A 650 -0.89 -16.31 22.15
C ARG A 650 0.41 -16.02 21.40
N LEU A 651 0.32 -15.23 20.33
CA LEU A 651 1.44 -14.90 19.47
C LEU A 651 1.75 -13.41 19.56
N TYR A 652 3.03 -13.05 19.58
CA TYR A 652 3.45 -11.66 19.47
C TYR A 652 3.49 -11.26 18.00
N LEU A 653 2.77 -10.19 17.66
CA LEU A 653 2.72 -9.62 16.32
C LEU A 653 3.27 -8.20 16.38
N VAL A 654 3.99 -7.80 15.33
CA VAL A 654 4.46 -6.41 15.17
C VAL A 654 3.38 -5.56 14.51
N ALA A 655 3.39 -4.25 14.75
CA ALA A 655 2.45 -3.32 14.14
C ALA A 655 2.45 -3.45 12.60
N GLY A 656 1.26 -3.51 12.00
CA GLY A 656 1.08 -3.68 10.56
C GLY A 656 0.94 -5.15 10.14
N ASN A 657 1.57 -5.52 9.02
CA ASN A 657 1.42 -6.85 8.44
C ASN A 657 2.38 -7.88 9.07
N ASN A 658 1.86 -9.09 9.32
CA ASN A 658 2.58 -10.24 9.85
C ASN A 658 2.28 -11.46 9.00
N ARG A 659 3.30 -12.00 8.29
CA ARG A 659 3.11 -13.18 7.45
C ARG A 659 3.15 -14.45 8.31
N VAL A 660 2.01 -15.10 8.47
CA VAL A 660 1.88 -16.37 9.21
C VAL A 660 1.75 -17.51 8.21
N ALA A 661 2.81 -18.30 8.07
CA ALA A 661 2.80 -19.49 7.24
C ALA A 661 2.22 -20.68 8.01
N MET A 662 1.37 -21.48 7.37
CA MET A 662 0.74 -22.67 7.91
C MET A 662 1.08 -23.88 7.06
N THR A 663 1.53 -24.96 7.71
CA THR A 663 1.76 -26.27 7.08
C THR A 663 1.10 -27.38 7.89
N SER A 664 0.84 -28.53 7.27
CA SER A 664 0.32 -29.72 7.96
C SER A 664 0.70 -31.00 7.21
N GLN A 665 0.66 -32.13 7.90
CA GLN A 665 0.76 -33.44 7.27
C GLN A 665 -0.51 -33.79 6.51
N ASN A 666 -1.67 -33.47 7.09
CA ASN A 666 -3.00 -33.60 6.48
C ASN A 666 -4.03 -32.84 7.33
N ALA A 667 -4.46 -31.66 6.89
CA ALA A 667 -5.51 -30.89 7.57
C ALA A 667 -6.37 -30.13 6.57
N ALA A 668 -7.69 -30.18 6.75
CA ALA A 668 -8.61 -29.23 6.14
C ALA A 668 -8.67 -27.97 7.00
N VAL A 669 -8.34 -26.81 6.43
CA VAL A 669 -8.26 -25.52 7.11
C VAL A 669 -9.33 -24.60 6.53
N ARG A 670 -10.20 -24.05 7.38
CA ARG A 670 -11.22 -23.08 6.96
C ARG A 670 -10.71 -21.64 7.04
N SER A 671 -10.14 -21.28 8.20
CA SER A 671 -9.61 -19.95 8.45
C SER A 671 -8.52 -19.96 9.52
N LEU A 672 -7.74 -18.88 9.55
CA LEU A 672 -6.99 -18.46 10.73
C LEU A 672 -7.75 -17.29 11.35
N ASP A 673 -8.25 -17.45 12.57
CA ASP A 673 -8.95 -16.37 13.27
C ASP A 673 -7.97 -15.65 14.20
N VAL A 674 -7.95 -14.32 14.16
CA VAL A 674 -7.08 -13.48 14.99
C VAL A 674 -7.93 -12.46 15.73
N SER A 675 -7.67 -12.29 17.03
CA SER A 675 -8.42 -11.35 17.86
C SER A 675 -7.56 -10.70 18.95
N GLY A 676 -7.99 -9.53 19.39
CA GLY A 676 -7.36 -8.76 20.46
C GLY A 676 -6.84 -7.42 19.96
N GLU A 677 -6.39 -6.61 20.92
CA GLU A 677 -5.99 -5.23 20.68
C GLU A 677 -4.47 -5.04 20.73
N GLY A 678 -3.66 -6.08 20.90
CA GLY A 678 -2.21 -5.99 21.15
C GLY A 678 -1.91 -5.83 22.64
N SER A 679 -1.97 -6.93 23.39
CA SER A 679 -1.69 -6.94 24.83
C SER A 679 -0.20 -6.82 25.11
N THR A 680 0.20 -5.91 25.99
CA THR A 680 1.58 -5.78 26.48
C THR A 680 1.89 -6.62 27.71
N ALA A 681 0.92 -7.35 28.27
CA ALA A 681 1.16 -8.22 29.42
C ALA A 681 2.22 -9.30 29.10
N GLY A 682 3.35 -9.30 29.81
CA GLY A 682 4.48 -10.18 29.55
C GLY A 682 5.43 -9.71 28.45
N VAL A 683 5.31 -8.45 28.00
CA VAL A 683 6.32 -7.74 27.21
C VAL A 683 7.30 -7.10 28.20
N LEU A 684 8.59 -7.24 27.96
CA LEU A 684 9.63 -6.54 28.73
C LEU A 684 9.86 -5.18 28.08
N SER A 685 9.98 -4.11 28.86
CA SER A 685 10.29 -2.76 28.38
C SER A 685 11.54 -2.23 29.06
N TYR A 686 12.43 -1.61 28.27
CA TYR A 686 13.64 -0.97 28.77
C TYR A 686 13.75 0.43 28.16
N GLU A 687 13.64 1.45 29.00
CA GLU A 687 13.75 2.86 28.62
C GLU A 687 15.19 3.21 28.24
N GLY A 688 15.38 4.21 27.37
CA GLY A 688 16.70 4.64 26.92
C GLY A 688 17.67 4.93 28.07
N ALA A 689 17.17 5.47 29.19
CA ALA A 689 17.97 5.76 30.39
C ALA A 689 18.57 4.52 31.08
N GLN A 690 18.11 3.32 30.74
CA GLN A 690 18.63 2.06 31.26
C GLN A 690 19.80 1.50 30.43
N ALA A 691 20.15 2.14 29.30
CA ALA A 691 21.29 1.74 28.49
C ALA A 691 22.62 2.28 29.06
N SER A 692 23.66 1.46 28.99
CA SER A 692 25.04 1.92 29.13
C SER A 692 25.49 2.59 27.83
N LEU A 693 25.82 3.89 27.89
CA LEU A 693 26.19 4.68 26.72
C LEU A 693 27.71 4.91 26.66
N ALA A 694 28.29 4.84 25.46
CA ALA A 694 29.72 5.04 25.23
C ALA A 694 29.99 5.78 23.92
N GLY A 695 31.21 6.31 23.77
CA GLY A 695 31.73 6.83 22.50
C GLY A 695 30.98 8.02 21.89
N GLY A 696 30.27 8.79 22.71
CA GLY A 696 29.56 10.01 22.30
C GLY A 696 28.03 9.91 22.38
N ALA A 697 27.47 8.69 22.40
CA ALA A 697 26.05 8.47 22.67
C ALA A 697 25.68 9.03 24.05
N LYS A 698 24.53 9.70 24.15
CA LYS A 698 24.06 10.32 25.40
C LYS A 698 22.55 10.37 25.47
N LEU A 699 22.02 10.49 26.69
CA LEU A 699 20.62 10.81 26.92
C LEU A 699 20.35 12.27 26.59
N VAL A 700 19.23 12.51 25.93
CA VAL A 700 18.73 13.84 25.57
C VAL A 700 17.30 13.95 26.09
N ASP A 701 17.02 15.00 26.84
CA ASP A 701 15.67 15.25 27.38
C ASP A 701 14.69 15.56 26.25
N SER A 702 13.50 14.96 26.30
CA SER A 702 12.40 15.24 25.38
C SER A 702 11.05 14.99 26.05
N ALA A 703 10.12 15.92 25.89
CA ALA A 703 8.74 15.75 26.37
C ALA A 703 7.95 14.70 25.57
N HIS A 704 8.47 14.26 24.43
CA HIS A 704 7.83 13.31 23.52
C HIS A 704 8.34 11.87 23.69
N ALA A 705 9.50 11.69 24.32
CA ALA A 705 10.05 10.38 24.69
C ALA A 705 9.28 9.76 25.87
N SER A 706 9.14 8.43 25.93
CA SER A 706 8.26 7.75 26.89
C SER A 706 8.64 7.94 28.35
N ALA A 707 9.94 8.11 28.63
CA ALA A 707 10.48 8.36 29.96
C ALA A 707 11.13 9.75 30.07
N GLY A 708 10.72 10.72 29.24
CA GLY A 708 11.22 12.09 29.28
C GLY A 708 12.63 12.28 28.69
N SER A 709 13.24 11.21 28.16
CA SER A 709 14.53 11.28 27.47
C SER A 709 14.68 10.13 26.48
N TYR A 710 15.50 10.34 25.45
CA TYR A 710 15.87 9.34 24.45
C TYR A 710 17.40 9.24 24.34
N ILE A 711 17.90 8.19 23.71
CA ILE A 711 19.31 8.02 23.36
C ILE A 711 19.57 8.72 22.02
N GLY A 712 20.36 9.79 22.06
CA GLY A 712 20.81 10.51 20.87
C GLY A 712 22.33 10.42 20.68
N TRP A 713 22.82 11.00 19.58
CA TRP A 713 24.25 11.03 19.22
C TRP A 713 24.89 9.63 19.16
N LEU A 714 24.09 8.62 18.81
CA LEU A 714 24.55 7.26 18.62
C LEU A 714 25.09 7.09 17.19
N GLY A 715 26.33 6.59 17.06
CA GLY A 715 26.96 6.31 15.77
C GLY A 715 28.16 7.22 15.44
N ASN A 716 28.53 7.28 14.15
CA ASN A 716 29.73 7.96 13.61
C ASN A 716 31.08 7.53 14.22
N SER A 717 31.10 6.45 14.99
CA SER A 717 32.32 5.88 15.56
C SER A 717 32.07 4.44 15.96
N PRO A 718 33.02 3.51 15.74
CA PRO A 718 32.94 2.14 16.26
C PRO A 718 32.79 2.06 17.79
N SER A 719 33.22 3.09 18.53
CA SER A 719 33.09 3.16 19.98
C SER A 719 31.74 3.73 20.45
N SER A 720 30.98 4.39 19.57
CA SER A 720 29.68 5.00 19.90
C SER A 720 28.60 3.95 19.97
N THR A 721 28.17 3.60 21.20
CA THR A 721 27.24 2.50 21.43
C THR A 721 26.28 2.74 22.56
N ALA A 722 25.13 2.08 22.48
CA ALA A 722 24.14 1.95 23.53
C ALA A 722 23.91 0.47 23.83
N GLU A 723 24.14 0.04 25.07
CA GLU A 723 24.00 -1.36 25.49
C GLU A 723 22.96 -1.51 26.60
N PHE A 724 21.92 -2.30 26.32
CA PHE A 724 20.91 -2.71 27.30
C PHE A 724 21.28 -4.07 27.90
N THR A 725 21.04 -4.23 29.20
CA THR A 725 21.04 -5.56 29.83
C THR A 725 19.59 -5.99 30.00
N VAL A 726 19.20 -7.05 29.28
CA VAL A 726 17.83 -7.54 29.25
C VAL A 726 17.76 -8.89 29.94
N ASP A 727 16.73 -9.13 30.74
CA ASP A 727 16.56 -10.36 31.52
C ASP A 727 15.41 -11.18 30.93
N ALA A 728 15.75 -12.17 30.11
CA ALA A 728 14.77 -12.98 29.40
C ALA A 728 14.26 -14.13 30.28
N PRO A 729 12.94 -14.22 30.56
CA PRO A 729 12.41 -15.22 31.48
C PRO A 729 12.54 -16.66 30.97
N LYS A 730 12.64 -16.85 29.64
CA LYS A 730 12.78 -18.13 28.95
C LYS A 730 13.68 -17.96 27.72
N PRO A 731 14.40 -19.00 27.29
CA PRO A 731 15.15 -18.94 26.05
C PRO A 731 14.20 -19.02 24.83
N GLY A 732 14.70 -18.58 23.68
CA GLY A 732 14.04 -18.73 22.37
C GLY A 732 13.93 -17.42 21.59
N ARG A 733 13.04 -17.43 20.59
CA ARG A 733 12.83 -16.30 19.69
C ARG A 733 11.96 -15.21 20.32
N TYR A 734 12.42 -13.98 20.22
CA TYR A 734 11.70 -12.76 20.60
C TYR A 734 11.65 -11.79 19.42
N MET A 735 10.64 -10.93 19.43
CA MET A 735 10.66 -9.68 18.69
C MET A 735 11.24 -8.59 19.60
N LEU A 736 12.37 -8.03 19.18
CA LEU A 736 12.91 -6.78 19.68
C LEU A 736 12.27 -5.63 18.92
N VAL A 737 11.40 -4.88 19.58
CA VAL A 737 10.75 -3.69 19.02
C VAL A 737 11.54 -2.46 19.47
N VAL A 738 12.08 -1.72 18.51
CA VAL A 738 12.84 -0.49 18.75
C VAL A 738 11.93 0.70 18.48
N HIS A 739 11.72 1.55 19.49
CA HIS A 739 11.01 2.82 19.36
C HIS A 739 12.02 3.90 18.98
N TYR A 740 11.84 4.52 17.82
CA TYR A 740 12.86 5.39 17.23
C TYR A 740 12.26 6.62 16.55
N ALA A 741 13.02 7.70 16.47
CA ALA A 741 12.68 8.90 15.71
C ALA A 741 13.88 9.42 14.92
N HIS A 742 13.62 10.00 13.75
CA HIS A 742 14.56 10.90 13.08
C HIS A 742 13.87 11.61 11.92
N ASN A 743 14.40 12.77 11.54
CA ASN A 743 13.86 13.56 10.44
C ASN A 743 14.96 13.99 9.45
N ASP A 744 15.89 13.09 9.12
CA ASP A 744 16.90 13.38 8.10
C ASP A 744 16.26 13.53 6.72
N ARG A 745 16.59 14.63 6.06
CA ARG A 745 16.12 15.00 4.72
C ARG A 745 17.28 15.61 3.92
N ARG A 746 17.20 15.53 2.60
CA ARG A 746 18.11 16.24 1.69
C ARG A 746 17.32 17.21 0.82
N ASP A 747 17.71 18.47 0.78
CA ASP A 747 17.12 19.42 -0.18
C ASP A 747 17.90 19.35 -1.50
N ASN A 748 17.27 18.80 -2.53
CA ASN A 748 17.82 18.72 -3.89
C ASN A 748 17.31 19.83 -4.81
N GLY A 749 16.58 20.81 -4.28
CA GLY A 749 16.12 21.98 -5.02
C GLY A 749 14.93 21.74 -5.95
N HIS A 750 14.23 20.61 -5.82
CA HIS A 750 12.95 20.35 -6.49
C HIS A 750 11.82 20.17 -5.46
N ALA A 751 10.58 20.51 -5.85
CA ALA A 751 9.46 20.68 -4.90
C ALA A 751 8.30 19.69 -5.11
N TYR A 752 8.45 18.73 -6.03
CA TYR A 752 7.38 17.80 -6.39
C TYR A 752 7.37 16.52 -5.56
N ASN A 753 8.33 16.31 -4.66
CA ASN A 753 8.35 15.23 -3.66
C ASN A 753 9.18 15.64 -2.43
N THR A 754 9.18 14.80 -1.40
CA THR A 754 9.92 15.00 -0.16
C THR A 754 11.07 13.99 -0.06
N ASP A 755 12.29 14.48 -0.20
CA ASP A 755 13.53 13.69 -0.11
C ASP A 755 13.90 13.36 1.34
N ILE A 756 13.16 12.39 1.91
CA ILE A 756 13.48 11.77 3.19
C ILE A 756 14.65 10.79 3.06
N MET A 757 15.39 10.58 4.15
CA MET A 757 16.48 9.61 4.22
C MET A 757 16.16 8.50 5.23
N SER A 758 16.66 7.29 5.03
CA SER A 758 16.69 6.28 6.08
C SER A 758 17.98 6.38 6.91
N ARG A 759 17.91 5.99 8.18
CA ARG A 759 19.10 5.73 9.01
C ARG A 759 19.29 4.24 9.22
N THR A 760 20.49 3.84 9.64
CA THR A 760 20.76 2.44 10.01
C THR A 760 21.35 2.34 11.41
N ALA A 761 21.16 1.20 12.06
CA ALA A 761 21.94 0.80 13.23
C ALA A 761 22.28 -0.70 13.14
N ASP A 762 23.47 -1.06 13.58
CA ASP A 762 23.85 -2.45 13.79
C ASP A 762 23.38 -2.88 15.19
N VAL A 763 22.53 -3.91 15.25
CA VAL A 763 21.98 -4.48 16.49
C VAL A 763 22.68 -5.80 16.76
N THR A 764 23.21 -5.97 17.97
CA THR A 764 23.95 -7.19 18.38
C THR A 764 23.33 -7.74 19.65
N VAL A 765 23.02 -9.04 19.66
CA VAL A 765 22.49 -9.73 20.85
C VAL A 765 23.51 -10.75 21.34
N GLY A 766 23.94 -10.62 22.60
CA GLY A 766 24.98 -11.46 23.19
C GLY A 766 26.27 -11.41 22.37
N SER A 767 26.76 -12.58 21.95
CA SER A 767 27.93 -12.75 21.06
C SER A 767 27.56 -13.01 19.60
N GLY A 768 26.28 -12.80 19.23
CA GLY A 768 25.80 -12.98 17.86
C GLY A 768 26.41 -11.99 16.87
N ALA A 769 26.30 -12.28 15.57
CA ALA A 769 26.71 -11.35 14.53
C ALA A 769 25.83 -10.08 14.54
N PRO A 770 26.39 -8.88 14.29
CA PRO A 770 25.59 -7.67 14.15
C PRO A 770 24.63 -7.79 12.97
N GLN A 771 23.38 -7.42 13.20
CA GLN A 771 22.35 -7.31 12.17
C GLN A 771 22.11 -5.83 11.90
N LYS A 772 22.30 -5.42 10.64
CA LYS A 772 22.03 -4.05 10.21
C LYS A 772 20.53 -3.87 10.03
N VAL A 773 19.96 -2.91 10.75
CA VAL A 773 18.54 -2.56 10.71
C VAL A 773 18.38 -1.18 10.09
N THR A 774 17.45 -1.06 9.16
CA THR A 774 17.11 0.21 8.48
C THR A 774 15.88 0.85 9.12
N PHE A 775 15.96 2.14 9.36
CA PHE A 775 14.97 2.95 10.06
C PHE A 775 14.51 4.06 9.11
N LYS A 776 13.29 3.94 8.58
CA LYS A 776 12.67 4.96 7.72
C LYS A 776 12.45 6.26 8.50
N ASN A 777 12.62 7.42 7.85
CA ASN A 777 12.28 8.74 8.41
C ASN A 777 10.87 8.74 9.03
N THR A 778 10.72 9.33 10.23
CA THR A 778 9.48 9.33 11.01
C THR A 778 8.67 10.63 10.87
N TRP A 779 9.01 11.44 9.87
CA TRP A 779 8.56 12.81 9.61
C TRP A 779 9.00 13.87 10.63
N SER A 780 9.44 13.47 11.82
CA SER A 780 9.81 14.37 12.92
C SER A 780 10.88 13.74 13.84
N TRP A 781 11.67 14.59 14.49
CA TRP A 781 12.57 14.18 15.58
C TRP A 781 11.81 13.76 16.86
N ASP A 782 10.52 14.08 16.94
CA ASP A 782 9.68 13.89 18.12
C ASP A 782 8.57 12.83 17.94
N ASP A 783 8.49 12.22 16.75
CA ASP A 783 7.55 11.12 16.47
C ASP A 783 8.25 9.77 16.51
N TYR A 784 7.96 9.00 17.56
CA TYR A 784 8.56 7.68 17.74
C TYR A 784 7.75 6.59 17.05
N TRP A 785 8.34 6.01 16.00
CA TRP A 785 7.82 4.84 15.28
C TRP A 785 8.49 3.56 15.79
N THR A 786 7.96 2.42 15.37
CA THR A 786 8.50 1.11 15.76
C THR A 786 9.07 0.36 14.56
N VAL A 787 10.17 -0.37 14.79
CA VAL A 787 10.66 -1.43 13.92
C VAL A 787 10.86 -2.70 14.74
N GLY A 788 10.35 -3.82 14.23
CA GLY A 788 10.47 -5.13 14.87
C GLY A 788 11.62 -5.94 14.30
N VAL A 789 12.45 -6.49 15.17
CA VAL A 789 13.68 -7.22 14.82
C VAL A 789 13.64 -8.61 15.49
N PRO A 790 13.58 -9.71 14.73
CA PRO A 790 13.60 -11.04 15.32
C PRO A 790 14.99 -11.36 15.89
N VAL A 791 15.05 -11.75 17.16
CA VAL A 791 16.30 -12.05 17.88
C VAL A 791 16.14 -13.28 18.75
N ASP A 792 17.25 -13.97 19.04
CA ASP A 792 17.27 -15.10 19.96
C ASP A 792 17.89 -14.67 21.29
N PHE A 793 17.26 -15.09 22.39
CA PHE A 793 17.77 -14.86 23.74
C PHE A 793 17.96 -16.19 24.49
N GLU A 794 19.00 -16.23 25.32
CA GLU A 794 19.14 -17.24 26.36
C GLU A 794 18.30 -16.86 27.58
N GLN A 795 18.00 -17.82 28.47
CA GLN A 795 17.36 -17.48 29.74
C GLN A 795 18.30 -16.64 30.62
N GLY A 796 17.76 -15.62 31.26
CA GLY A 796 18.51 -14.74 32.16
C GLY A 796 19.04 -13.48 31.45
N ALA A 797 20.15 -12.96 31.97
CA ALA A 797 20.75 -11.71 31.48
C ALA A 797 21.40 -11.87 30.10
N ASN A 798 20.99 -11.04 29.15
CA ASN A 798 21.55 -10.91 27.82
C ASN A 798 21.91 -9.46 27.55
N LYS A 799 22.83 -9.23 26.60
CA LYS A 799 23.21 -7.88 26.16
C LYS A 799 22.60 -7.58 24.80
N VAL A 800 21.98 -6.42 24.66
CA VAL A 800 21.51 -5.88 23.37
C VAL A 800 22.27 -4.59 23.12
N ARG A 801 23.15 -4.59 22.12
CA ARG A 801 24.03 -3.47 21.79
C ARG A 801 23.64 -2.88 20.44
N PHE A 802 23.47 -1.56 20.42
CA PHE A 802 23.30 -0.76 19.22
C PHE A 802 24.59 0.00 18.92
N GLY A 803 24.93 0.12 17.64
CA GLY A 803 26.02 0.97 17.16
C GLY A 803 25.90 1.29 15.67
N ASN A 804 26.68 2.25 15.20
CA ASN A 804 26.85 2.49 13.77
C ASN A 804 28.20 3.19 13.56
N ALA A 805 29.17 2.48 12.97
CA ALA A 805 30.54 2.98 12.89
C ALA A 805 30.71 4.16 11.91
N THR A 806 29.87 4.23 10.87
CA THR A 806 30.12 5.07 9.69
C THR A 806 29.06 6.16 9.48
N ALA A 807 27.94 6.11 10.21
CA ALA A 807 26.86 7.08 10.12
C ALA A 807 26.16 7.24 11.49
N TRP A 808 25.33 8.27 11.62
CA TRP A 808 24.43 8.40 12.76
C TRP A 808 23.30 7.35 12.69
N ALA A 809 23.01 6.74 13.84
CA ALA A 809 21.82 5.93 14.08
C ALA A 809 20.60 6.85 14.34
N PRO A 810 19.35 6.36 14.26
CA PRO A 810 18.20 7.14 14.72
C PRO A 810 18.28 7.40 16.23
N ASP A 811 17.49 8.36 16.69
CA ASP A 811 17.26 8.55 18.12
C ASP A 811 16.43 7.38 18.64
N ILE A 812 16.85 6.75 19.75
CA ILE A 812 16.19 5.56 20.32
C ILE A 812 15.53 5.93 21.65
N ASP A 813 14.20 5.85 21.71
CA ASP A 813 13.39 6.12 22.90
C ASP A 813 13.50 4.97 23.91
N ARG A 814 13.05 3.78 23.48
CA ARG A 814 13.07 2.56 24.29
C ARG A 814 13.11 1.31 23.43
N ILE A 815 13.34 0.17 24.08
CA ILE A 815 13.19 -1.15 23.47
C ILE A 815 12.16 -1.99 24.21
N GLU A 816 11.41 -2.79 23.46
CA GLU A 816 10.45 -3.76 23.98
C GLU A 816 10.76 -5.18 23.48
N LEU A 817 10.50 -6.19 24.30
CA LEU A 817 10.75 -7.59 23.99
C LEU A 817 9.51 -8.45 24.23
N GLY A 818 9.03 -9.08 23.16
CA GLY A 818 7.96 -10.08 23.22
C GLY A 818 8.42 -11.42 22.68
N ARG A 819 8.29 -12.51 23.45
CA ARG A 819 8.55 -13.87 22.94
C ARG A 819 7.55 -14.15 21.83
N VAL A 820 8.00 -14.67 20.69
CA VAL A 820 7.13 -14.80 19.50
C VAL A 820 5.91 -15.68 19.78
N ALA A 821 6.08 -16.77 20.53
CA ALA A 821 4.97 -17.57 21.06
C ALA A 821 5.06 -17.76 22.57
N GLN A 822 3.91 -17.89 23.25
CA GLN A 822 3.83 -18.17 24.69
C GLN A 822 3.04 -19.42 25.03
#